data_AF-A0A7S0KTT4-F1
#
_entry.id   AF-A0A7S0KTT4-F1
#
_cell.length_a   1.000
_cell.length_b   1.000
_cell.length_c   1.000
_cell.angle_alpha   90.00
_cell.angle_beta   90.00
_cell.angle_gamma   90.00
#
_symmetry.space_group_name_H-M   'P 1'
#
loop_
_entity.id
_entity.type
_entity.pdbx_description
1 polymer ?
#
loop_
_entity_poly.entity_id
_entity_poly.type
_entity_poly.pdbx_seq_one_letter_code
_entity_poly.pdbx_strand_id
1 'polypeptide(L)'
;MAEASAVNFKEWDEANGADEVDQRPKWAGLFHRRKGHYGRYMMRLKIPNGVVTSKQTRYLASIVKSCGEDGCADITTRQNFQLRGIELKNAPGIIQGVMDHGMCSLQSGLDNVRNATGNPLAGFDPHEIIDTRPFTRAIQDYVSGGGRGNSDIANLGRKWNVCVVGGPDFYEHPDINDLAFIPALREGVVGFNILVGGFISSARAAEAIPLDAWVPASEVVEATAAVITTFRDYGHRGNRQKCRMMWLIEEMGIDKFRTEVASRMPSQSMARASEDDLIDTSVSRRSYLGVHEQKQKGLCWVGICVPGGRLQADDMQDMADLADIYGSGEIRLTVEQNFIIPNVPKEKVDSLLAEPLLQRYSPFPGKVVSGMVACTGNQFCGFAQIETKKQAFAAAEHLESILDFPNGDIRMIWTGCPNSCAPVQVADIGLMGCQVKNPSGEKGMVDGVNIFVGGTVGPGGHLKEHPEVEKVACSELLPVLEDLCIEKFGAVRKAVPSENPRHADRWKINKSAQYTKGIPKALGKATHICTSCGYIYQENQAFMTQSEDFVCPSCSAPKSKFEALRDSKDPASSRPVKEYPSNAMVTLQGAGSTVELKLISKVDISSDTRIFRFALPTESHILGLPVGQHVSIAFTDDAGTVVSRPYTPISSDDDVGYVDFCIKIYQDGAMSKKLDSLALNETMTFEGPLGNVTYTDRGQFSIYNPATTDVDVRSGVNNVVMVCGGTGITPMLQVIRQIFKDVGDTTRVTLLYANKTPSDILLKHELDSLANQHPNLQIRYTVDSAGGGQWDGLVGLVDLDMIKACLPTARNETQVLMCGPPQMLEKGIKPSLKSLGFTQSSWIEF
;
A
#
# COMPACT_ATOMS: atom_id res chain seq x y z
N MET A 1 -12.71 -21.77 -16.08
CA MET A 1 -12.10 -20.41 -15.96
C MET A 1 -12.16 -19.65 -17.28
N ALA A 2 -11.70 -20.22 -18.40
CA ALA A 2 -11.80 -19.57 -19.72
C ALA A 2 -13.26 -19.27 -20.12
N GLU A 3 -14.22 -20.12 -19.78
CA GLU A 3 -15.65 -19.85 -20.01
C GLU A 3 -16.23 -18.74 -19.12
N ALA A 4 -15.62 -18.49 -17.95
CA ALA A 4 -16.02 -17.40 -17.06
C ALA A 4 -15.66 -16.01 -17.60
N SER A 5 -14.85 -15.93 -18.68
CA SER A 5 -14.51 -14.67 -19.33
C SER A 5 -15.65 -14.12 -20.19
N ALA A 6 -16.77 -14.85 -20.34
CA ALA A 6 -17.82 -14.51 -21.30
C ALA A 6 -18.94 -13.60 -20.76
N VAL A 7 -19.27 -13.59 -19.45
CA VAL A 7 -20.43 -12.81 -18.91
C VAL A 7 -20.25 -12.48 -17.42
N ASN A 8 -20.94 -11.42 -16.95
CA ASN A 8 -21.20 -11.02 -15.56
C ASN A 8 -20.82 -12.06 -14.47
N PHE A 9 -19.81 -11.75 -13.64
CA PHE A 9 -19.29 -12.68 -12.61
C PHE A 9 -20.37 -13.20 -11.66
N LYS A 10 -21.39 -12.39 -11.36
CA LYS A 10 -22.48 -12.79 -10.48
C LYS A 10 -23.30 -13.94 -11.08
N GLU A 11 -23.61 -13.86 -12.36
CA GLU A 11 -24.33 -14.92 -13.08
C GLU A 11 -23.49 -16.20 -13.14
N TRP A 12 -22.17 -16.06 -13.35
CA TRP A 12 -21.25 -17.19 -13.30
C TRP A 12 -21.23 -17.88 -11.92
N ASP A 13 -21.20 -17.10 -10.84
CA ASP A 13 -21.21 -17.61 -9.46
C ASP A 13 -22.50 -18.34 -9.13
N GLU A 14 -23.65 -17.77 -9.51
CA GLU A 14 -24.97 -18.37 -9.32
C GLU A 14 -25.14 -19.68 -10.12
N ALA A 15 -24.52 -19.79 -11.30
CA ALA A 15 -24.60 -20.98 -12.15
C ALA A 15 -23.66 -22.13 -11.74
N ASN A 16 -22.49 -21.85 -11.14
CA ASN A 16 -21.43 -22.86 -10.92
C ASN A 16 -21.22 -23.26 -9.44
N GLY A 17 -21.84 -22.54 -8.50
CA GLY A 17 -21.81 -22.86 -7.08
C GLY A 17 -20.44 -22.66 -6.41
N ALA A 18 -20.41 -22.82 -5.08
CA ALA A 18 -19.24 -22.45 -4.25
C ALA A 18 -17.98 -23.29 -4.53
N ASP A 19 -18.10 -24.53 -5.00
CA ASP A 19 -16.91 -25.37 -5.24
C ASP A 19 -16.09 -24.89 -6.44
N GLU A 20 -16.75 -24.55 -7.55
CA GLU A 20 -16.09 -24.04 -8.76
C GLU A 20 -15.51 -22.63 -8.56
N VAL A 21 -16.16 -21.82 -7.72
CA VAL A 21 -15.79 -20.40 -7.54
C VAL A 21 -14.82 -20.23 -6.37
N ASP A 22 -15.06 -20.91 -5.25
CA ASP A 22 -14.30 -20.67 -4.01
C ASP A 22 -13.23 -21.72 -3.74
N GLN A 23 -13.40 -22.98 -4.18
CA GLN A 23 -12.54 -24.10 -3.78
C GLN A 23 -11.54 -24.49 -4.86
N ARG A 24 -12.00 -24.99 -6.01
CA ARG A 24 -11.14 -25.51 -7.09
C ARG A 24 -10.11 -24.49 -7.61
N PRO A 25 -10.40 -23.18 -7.72
CA PRO A 25 -9.41 -22.19 -8.15
C PRO A 25 -8.17 -22.12 -7.26
N LYS A 26 -8.24 -22.58 -6.01
CA LYS A 26 -7.10 -22.60 -5.09
C LYS A 26 -5.98 -23.55 -5.55
N TRP A 27 -6.27 -24.54 -6.40
CA TRP A 27 -5.24 -25.35 -7.06
C TRP A 27 -4.48 -24.59 -8.13
N ALA A 28 -5.08 -23.56 -8.73
CA ALA A 28 -4.39 -22.62 -9.62
C ALA A 28 -3.76 -21.44 -8.85
N GLY A 29 -3.84 -21.46 -7.51
CA GLY A 29 -3.37 -20.40 -6.64
C GLY A 29 -4.31 -19.20 -6.54
N LEU A 30 -5.56 -19.32 -6.97
CA LEU A 30 -6.57 -18.26 -6.93
C LEU A 30 -7.53 -18.47 -5.76
N PHE A 31 -7.74 -17.43 -4.98
CA PHE A 31 -8.53 -17.46 -3.76
C PHE A 31 -9.60 -16.39 -3.81
N HIS A 32 -10.84 -16.77 -4.14
CA HIS A 32 -11.97 -15.83 -4.15
C HIS A 32 -12.10 -15.15 -2.80
N ARG A 33 -12.25 -13.82 -2.81
CA ARG A 33 -12.45 -12.98 -1.63
C ARG A 33 -13.94 -12.68 -1.42
N ARG A 34 -14.76 -13.73 -1.41
CA ARG A 34 -16.23 -13.67 -1.34
C ARG A 34 -16.77 -12.67 -0.31
N LYS A 35 -16.14 -12.62 0.87
CA LYS A 35 -16.46 -11.65 1.92
C LYS A 35 -15.49 -10.47 1.83
N GLY A 36 -16.03 -9.26 1.68
CA GLY A 36 -15.29 -8.01 1.64
C GLY A 36 -14.90 -7.54 0.24
N HIS A 37 -14.63 -8.46 -0.69
CA HIS A 37 -14.09 -8.16 -2.03
C HIS A 37 -14.66 -9.12 -3.08
N TYR A 38 -16.00 -9.15 -3.17
CA TYR A 38 -16.72 -10.08 -4.04
C TYR A 38 -16.30 -9.93 -5.51
N GLY A 39 -16.11 -11.06 -6.21
CA GLY A 39 -15.64 -11.07 -7.60
C GLY A 39 -14.14 -10.87 -7.77
N ARG A 40 -13.40 -10.55 -6.70
CA ARG A 40 -11.95 -10.43 -6.73
C ARG A 40 -11.27 -11.64 -6.12
N TYR A 41 -10.12 -12.00 -6.69
CA TYR A 41 -9.28 -13.11 -6.27
C TYR A 41 -7.95 -12.58 -5.76
N MET A 42 -7.48 -13.19 -4.68
CA MET A 42 -6.06 -13.14 -4.35
C MET A 42 -5.35 -14.26 -5.11
N MET A 43 -4.21 -13.99 -5.72
CA MET A 43 -3.34 -14.99 -6.32
C MET A 43 -2.11 -15.20 -5.44
N ARG A 44 -1.79 -16.46 -5.15
CA ARG A 44 -0.56 -16.85 -4.43
C ARG A 44 0.34 -17.67 -5.34
N LEU A 45 1.63 -17.34 -5.31
CA LEU A 45 2.65 -17.98 -6.13
C LEU A 45 3.33 -19.16 -5.43
N LYS A 46 4.33 -19.71 -6.09
CA LYS A 46 5.36 -20.63 -5.61
C LYS A 46 6.70 -19.95 -5.86
N ILE A 47 7.39 -19.61 -4.78
CA ILE A 47 8.66 -18.88 -4.80
C ILE A 47 9.60 -19.65 -3.87
N PRO A 48 10.22 -20.74 -4.36
CA PRO A 48 11.09 -21.56 -3.53
C PRO A 48 12.23 -20.71 -2.98
N ASN A 49 12.52 -20.87 -1.69
CA ASN A 49 13.53 -20.08 -0.98
C ASN A 49 13.27 -18.56 -0.94
N GLY A 50 12.08 -18.09 -1.35
CA GLY A 50 11.75 -16.67 -1.42
C GLY A 50 12.53 -15.88 -2.47
N VAL A 51 13.19 -16.52 -3.44
CA VAL A 51 14.01 -15.85 -4.45
C VAL A 51 13.16 -15.43 -5.65
N VAL A 52 13.20 -14.14 -5.99
CA VAL A 52 12.62 -13.58 -7.22
C VAL A 52 13.62 -12.68 -7.93
N THR A 53 13.42 -12.48 -9.23
CA THR A 53 14.21 -11.52 -10.01
C THR A 53 13.48 -10.18 -10.15
N SER A 54 14.22 -9.11 -10.46
CA SER A 54 13.65 -7.80 -10.83
C SER A 54 12.62 -7.92 -11.95
N LYS A 55 12.92 -8.68 -13.01
CA LYS A 55 11.99 -8.94 -14.13
C LYS A 55 10.67 -9.58 -13.68
N GLN A 56 10.76 -10.60 -12.83
CA GLN A 56 9.58 -11.23 -12.25
C GLN A 56 8.79 -10.24 -11.40
N THR A 57 9.46 -9.50 -10.52
CA THR A 57 8.84 -8.48 -9.67
C THR A 57 8.12 -7.40 -10.48
N ARG A 58 8.71 -6.88 -11.57
CA ARG A 58 8.04 -5.92 -12.47
C ARG A 58 6.80 -6.49 -13.11
N TYR A 59 6.84 -7.74 -13.56
CA TYR A 59 5.66 -8.41 -14.10
C TYR A 59 4.55 -8.54 -13.04
N LEU A 60 4.89 -8.95 -11.82
CA LEU A 60 3.93 -9.01 -10.71
C LEU A 60 3.36 -7.62 -10.36
N ALA A 61 4.20 -6.59 -10.37
CA ALA A 61 3.80 -5.19 -10.18
C ALA A 61 2.80 -4.75 -11.26
N SER A 62 3.04 -5.14 -12.52
CA SER A 62 2.12 -4.82 -13.63
C SER A 62 0.74 -5.46 -13.46
N ILE A 63 0.66 -6.68 -12.91
CA ILE A 63 -0.61 -7.32 -12.58
C ILE A 63 -1.34 -6.51 -11.50
N VAL A 64 -0.64 -6.18 -10.41
CA VAL A 64 -1.21 -5.37 -9.31
C VAL A 64 -1.72 -4.03 -9.84
N LYS A 65 -0.91 -3.35 -10.67
CA LYS A 65 -1.27 -2.08 -11.30
C LYS A 65 -2.52 -2.18 -12.17
N SER A 66 -2.66 -3.28 -12.92
CA SER A 66 -3.83 -3.54 -13.77
C SER A 66 -5.12 -3.73 -12.98
N CYS A 67 -5.03 -4.08 -11.69
CA CYS A 67 -6.18 -4.21 -10.79
C CYS A 67 -6.64 -2.87 -10.21
N GLY A 68 -5.94 -1.76 -10.49
CA GLY A 68 -6.29 -0.42 -10.04
C GLY A 68 -6.42 -0.35 -8.51
N GLU A 69 -7.54 0.20 -8.06
CA GLU A 69 -7.85 0.40 -6.63
C GLU A 69 -7.94 -0.89 -5.82
N ASP A 70 -8.31 -2.00 -6.45
CA ASP A 70 -8.40 -3.31 -5.80
C ASP A 70 -7.04 -4.03 -5.73
N GLY A 71 -6.02 -3.46 -6.39
CA GLY A 71 -4.69 -4.01 -6.54
C GLY A 71 -3.76 -3.64 -5.39
N CYS A 72 -3.22 -4.65 -4.70
CA CYS A 72 -1.98 -4.53 -3.94
C CYS A 72 -1.29 -5.90 -3.83
N ALA A 73 -0.09 -5.93 -3.25
CA ALA A 73 0.65 -7.15 -2.96
C ALA A 73 1.01 -7.27 -1.47
N ASP A 74 1.21 -8.52 -1.03
CA ASP A 74 1.74 -8.81 0.30
C ASP A 74 2.85 -9.86 0.25
N ILE A 75 3.94 -9.62 0.99
CA ILE A 75 4.90 -10.65 1.40
C ILE A 75 4.26 -11.48 2.52
N THR A 76 4.34 -12.81 2.40
CA THR A 76 3.70 -13.75 3.32
C THR A 76 4.68 -14.39 4.30
N THR A 77 4.15 -15.00 5.35
CA THR A 77 4.88 -15.77 6.37
C THR A 77 5.51 -17.08 5.87
N ARG A 78 5.59 -17.25 4.54
CA ARG A 78 6.32 -18.33 3.88
C ARG A 78 7.15 -17.78 2.73
N GLN A 79 7.72 -16.58 2.90
CA GLN A 79 8.61 -15.90 1.96
C GLN A 79 8.11 -15.96 0.52
N ASN A 80 6.91 -15.44 0.30
CA ASN A 80 6.18 -15.58 -0.96
C ASN A 80 5.30 -14.35 -1.19
N PHE A 81 4.86 -14.11 -2.42
CA PHE A 81 3.92 -13.04 -2.77
C PHE A 81 2.47 -13.51 -2.82
N GLN A 82 1.59 -12.58 -2.44
CA GLN A 82 0.17 -12.61 -2.76
C GLN A 82 -0.21 -11.34 -3.51
N LEU A 83 -0.80 -11.48 -4.69
CA LEU A 83 -1.37 -10.37 -5.46
C LEU A 83 -2.88 -10.31 -5.22
N ARG A 84 -3.48 -9.12 -5.27
CA ARG A 84 -4.91 -8.90 -5.00
C ARG A 84 -5.59 -8.11 -6.12
N GLY A 85 -6.91 -8.16 -6.14
CA GLY A 85 -7.75 -7.44 -7.11
C GLY A 85 -8.00 -8.18 -8.42
N ILE A 86 -7.53 -9.42 -8.57
CA ILE A 86 -7.62 -10.16 -9.83
C ILE A 86 -9.07 -10.57 -10.10
N GLU A 87 -9.56 -10.24 -11.30
CA GLU A 87 -10.83 -10.76 -11.80
C GLU A 87 -10.65 -12.15 -12.41
N LEU A 88 -11.66 -13.01 -12.26
CA LEU A 88 -11.62 -14.36 -12.83
C LEU A 88 -11.45 -14.36 -14.36
N LYS A 89 -12.01 -13.36 -15.06
CA LYS A 89 -11.88 -13.20 -16.51
C LYS A 89 -10.43 -12.98 -16.98
N ASN A 90 -9.60 -12.36 -16.12
CA ASN A 90 -8.19 -12.05 -16.41
C ASN A 90 -7.25 -13.19 -15.97
N ALA A 91 -7.74 -14.11 -15.13
CA ALA A 91 -6.94 -15.16 -14.53
C ALA A 91 -6.19 -16.06 -15.53
N PRO A 92 -6.78 -16.52 -16.66
CA PRO A 92 -6.06 -17.37 -17.60
C PRO A 92 -4.80 -16.70 -18.18
N GLY A 93 -4.91 -15.44 -18.62
CA GLY A 93 -3.78 -14.68 -19.16
C GLY A 93 -2.71 -14.39 -18.10
N ILE A 94 -3.13 -14.07 -16.88
CA ILE A 94 -2.21 -13.83 -15.76
C ILE A 94 -1.44 -15.11 -15.40
N ILE A 95 -2.11 -16.26 -15.30
CA ILE A 95 -1.47 -17.55 -15.02
C ILE A 95 -0.46 -17.89 -16.11
N GLN A 96 -0.83 -17.71 -17.38
CA GLN A 96 0.08 -17.94 -18.50
C GLN A 96 1.31 -17.03 -18.40
N GLY A 97 1.13 -15.72 -18.21
CA GLY A 97 2.27 -14.82 -18.10
C GLY A 97 3.13 -15.07 -16.86
N VAL A 98 2.57 -15.57 -15.75
CA VAL A 98 3.37 -16.06 -14.60
C VAL A 98 4.29 -17.21 -15.02
N MET A 99 3.77 -18.17 -15.80
CA MET A 99 4.57 -19.28 -16.32
C MET A 99 5.62 -18.83 -17.33
N ASP A 100 5.28 -17.89 -18.22
CA ASP A 100 6.20 -17.35 -19.23
C ASP A 100 7.39 -16.61 -18.60
N HIS A 101 7.24 -16.08 -17.37
CA HIS A 101 8.31 -15.47 -16.58
C HIS A 101 9.03 -16.47 -15.66
N GLY A 102 8.84 -17.78 -15.86
CA GLY A 102 9.49 -18.85 -15.10
C GLY A 102 9.02 -18.94 -13.65
N MET A 103 7.79 -18.51 -13.36
CA MET A 103 7.15 -18.63 -12.04
C MET A 103 5.97 -19.62 -12.10
N CYS A 104 5.42 -19.97 -10.93
CA CYS A 104 4.28 -20.88 -10.84
C CYS A 104 3.30 -20.41 -9.75
N SER A 105 2.00 -20.65 -9.92
CA SER A 105 0.98 -20.46 -8.88
C SER A 105 0.26 -21.76 -8.49
N LEU A 106 0.51 -22.84 -9.22
CA LEU A 106 -0.17 -24.11 -9.02
C LEU A 106 0.10 -24.68 -7.63
N GLN A 107 -0.92 -25.33 -7.09
CA GLN A 107 -0.88 -26.06 -5.82
C GLN A 107 -0.43 -25.19 -4.64
N SER A 108 -0.68 -23.88 -4.66
CA SER A 108 -0.32 -22.96 -3.57
C SER A 108 -1.41 -22.84 -2.48
N GLY A 109 -2.58 -23.43 -2.73
CA GLY A 109 -3.77 -23.38 -1.88
C GLY A 109 -4.40 -24.73 -1.57
N LEU A 110 -5.47 -24.68 -0.76
CA LEU A 110 -6.23 -25.83 -0.27
C LEU A 110 -5.36 -27.00 0.25
N ASP A 111 -5.64 -28.23 -0.20
CA ASP A 111 -5.10 -29.50 0.28
C ASP A 111 -3.92 -29.95 -0.58
N ASN A 112 -2.91 -29.07 -0.63
CA ASN A 112 -1.67 -29.21 -1.38
C ASN A 112 -0.44 -28.91 -0.50
N VAL A 113 0.72 -29.32 -1.00
CA VAL A 113 2.04 -28.88 -0.52
C VAL A 113 2.18 -27.37 -0.71
N ARG A 114 2.64 -26.64 0.31
CA ARG A 114 2.79 -25.17 0.30
C ARG A 114 4.14 -24.74 -0.25
N ASN A 115 4.51 -23.47 -0.07
CA ASN A 115 5.79 -22.96 -0.54
C ASN A 115 6.93 -23.68 0.20
N ALA A 116 7.96 -24.11 -0.53
CA ALA A 116 9.17 -24.68 0.03
C ALA A 116 10.05 -23.56 0.59
N THR A 117 10.07 -23.45 1.92
CA THR A 117 10.80 -22.40 2.63
C THR A 117 12.28 -22.78 2.79
N GLY A 118 13.20 -21.84 2.63
CA GLY A 118 14.62 -22.02 2.88
C GLY A 118 15.29 -20.77 3.47
N ASN A 119 16.59 -20.85 3.73
CA ASN A 119 17.37 -19.77 4.33
C ASN A 119 17.32 -18.51 3.44
N PRO A 120 16.82 -17.36 3.93
CA PRO A 120 16.82 -16.13 3.16
C PRO A 120 18.23 -15.66 2.79
N LEU A 121 19.27 -16.12 3.50
CA LEU A 121 20.67 -15.74 3.27
C LEU A 121 21.49 -16.77 2.48
N ALA A 122 20.83 -17.80 1.95
CA ALA A 122 21.45 -18.91 1.22
C ALA A 122 22.38 -18.46 0.07
N GLY A 123 23.61 -18.95 0.05
CA GLY A 123 24.61 -18.70 -0.98
C GLY A 123 25.50 -17.48 -0.74
N PHE A 124 25.24 -16.65 0.27
CA PHE A 124 26.06 -15.46 0.53
C PHE A 124 26.37 -15.17 2.01
N ASP A 125 25.65 -15.78 2.95
CA ASP A 125 25.98 -15.63 4.37
C ASP A 125 27.29 -16.35 4.72
N PRO A 126 28.25 -15.68 5.40
CA PRO A 126 29.46 -16.31 5.91
C PRO A 126 29.21 -17.45 6.91
N HIS A 127 28.05 -17.48 7.55
CA HIS A 127 27.69 -18.44 8.58
C HIS A 127 26.69 -19.51 8.12
N GLU A 128 26.37 -19.56 6.82
CA GLU A 128 25.52 -20.63 6.32
C GLU A 128 26.24 -21.99 6.38
N ILE A 129 25.50 -23.03 6.72
CA ILE A 129 25.99 -24.41 6.70
C ILE A 129 25.86 -24.97 5.28
N ILE A 130 24.70 -24.73 4.66
CA ILE A 130 24.40 -25.25 3.33
C ILE A 130 23.46 -24.30 2.58
N ASP A 131 23.73 -24.10 1.28
CA ASP A 131 22.85 -23.32 0.40
C ASP A 131 21.54 -24.08 0.16
N THR A 132 20.43 -23.54 0.64
CA THR A 132 19.12 -24.20 0.60
C THR A 132 18.39 -24.07 -0.75
N ARG A 133 18.89 -23.22 -1.66
CA ARG A 133 18.21 -22.90 -2.94
C ARG A 133 18.08 -24.11 -3.87
N PRO A 134 19.10 -24.98 -4.06
CA PRO A 134 18.96 -26.16 -4.91
C PRO A 134 17.87 -27.11 -4.42
N PHE A 135 17.80 -27.35 -3.10
CA PHE A 135 16.86 -28.29 -2.50
C PHE A 135 15.41 -27.79 -2.55
N THR A 136 15.19 -26.54 -2.16
CA THR A 136 13.85 -25.93 -2.18
C THR A 136 13.31 -25.81 -3.61
N ARG A 137 14.17 -25.53 -4.60
CA ARG A 137 13.81 -25.55 -6.02
C ARG A 137 13.45 -26.96 -6.48
N ALA A 138 14.28 -27.96 -6.18
CA ALA A 138 14.02 -29.35 -6.56
C ALA A 138 12.70 -29.89 -5.96
N ILE A 139 12.44 -29.60 -4.68
CA ILE A 139 11.15 -29.91 -4.02
C ILE A 139 10.00 -29.22 -4.76
N GLN A 140 10.15 -27.93 -5.09
CA GLN A 140 9.12 -27.16 -5.78
C GLN A 140 8.84 -27.68 -7.20
N ASP A 141 9.88 -28.08 -7.93
CA ASP A 141 9.77 -28.63 -9.28
C ASP A 141 9.04 -29.97 -9.25
N TYR A 142 9.35 -30.84 -8.29
CA TYR A 142 8.60 -32.07 -8.04
C TYR A 142 7.13 -31.80 -7.71
N VAL A 143 6.88 -30.88 -6.76
CA VAL A 143 5.53 -30.53 -6.32
C VAL A 143 4.67 -29.96 -7.44
N SER A 144 5.25 -29.14 -8.31
CA SER A 144 4.53 -28.48 -9.40
C SER A 144 4.64 -29.20 -10.74
N GLY A 145 5.28 -30.38 -10.81
CA GLY A 145 5.49 -31.11 -12.06
C GLY A 145 6.26 -30.31 -13.13
N GLY A 146 7.17 -29.44 -12.70
CA GLY A 146 7.85 -28.45 -13.54
C GLY A 146 6.90 -27.38 -14.09
N GLY A 147 5.94 -26.91 -13.29
CA GLY A 147 4.94 -25.91 -13.68
C GLY A 147 3.67 -26.46 -14.35
N ARG A 148 3.58 -27.77 -14.61
CA ARG A 148 2.40 -28.42 -15.24
C ARG A 148 1.33 -28.89 -14.23
N GLY A 149 1.68 -28.90 -12.95
CA GLY A 149 0.92 -29.53 -11.87
C GLY A 149 1.30 -31.01 -11.70
N ASN A 150 1.42 -31.45 -10.45
CA ASN A 150 1.62 -32.86 -10.11
C ASN A 150 0.35 -33.43 -9.47
N SER A 151 -0.45 -34.16 -10.26
CA SER A 151 -1.72 -34.75 -9.83
C SER A 151 -1.57 -35.80 -8.74
N ASP A 152 -0.42 -36.49 -8.69
CA ASP A 152 -0.19 -37.62 -7.78
C ASP A 152 -0.17 -37.18 -6.31
N ILE A 153 0.08 -35.88 -6.07
CA ILE A 153 0.13 -35.26 -4.74
C ILE A 153 -0.79 -34.04 -4.62
N ALA A 154 -1.72 -33.85 -5.56
CA ALA A 154 -2.68 -32.74 -5.54
C ALA A 154 -3.94 -33.01 -4.70
N ASN A 155 -4.07 -34.21 -4.12
CA ASN A 155 -5.25 -34.63 -3.35
C ASN A 155 -4.86 -35.17 -1.96
N LEU A 156 -4.20 -34.33 -1.16
CA LEU A 156 -3.80 -34.67 0.21
C LEU A 156 -5.00 -34.60 1.17
N GLY A 157 -4.90 -35.21 2.35
CA GLY A 157 -5.93 -35.05 3.39
C GLY A 157 -6.09 -33.60 3.85
N ARG A 158 -5.01 -32.82 3.82
CA ARG A 158 -5.00 -31.39 4.17
C ARG A 158 -3.74 -30.70 3.63
N LYS A 159 -3.62 -29.38 3.87
CA LYS A 159 -2.39 -28.60 3.59
C LYS A 159 -1.15 -29.25 4.22
N TRP A 160 -0.02 -29.13 3.53
CA TRP A 160 1.26 -29.69 3.98
C TRP A 160 2.40 -28.69 3.70
N ASN A 161 3.21 -28.37 4.71
CA ASN A 161 4.25 -27.35 4.69
C ASN A 161 5.63 -28.00 4.74
N VAL A 162 6.60 -27.46 3.98
CA VAL A 162 7.98 -27.96 3.97
C VAL A 162 9.00 -26.84 4.07
N CYS A 163 10.10 -27.11 4.76
CA CYS A 163 11.28 -26.26 4.75
C CYS A 163 12.60 -27.04 4.73
N VAL A 164 13.68 -26.36 4.34
CA VAL A 164 15.06 -26.85 4.39
C VAL A 164 15.89 -25.85 5.17
N VAL A 165 16.49 -26.27 6.29
CA VAL A 165 17.30 -25.40 7.15
C VAL A 165 18.71 -25.24 6.57
N GLY A 166 19.18 -24.00 6.52
CA GLY A 166 20.50 -23.66 5.96
C GLY A 166 21.54 -23.16 6.95
N GLY A 167 21.16 -22.88 8.20
CA GLY A 167 22.04 -22.25 9.19
C GLY A 167 21.48 -22.25 10.61
N PRO A 168 22.28 -21.77 11.58
CA PRO A 168 21.93 -21.84 13.01
C PRO A 168 20.79 -20.91 13.44
N ASP A 169 20.43 -19.91 12.64
CA ASP A 169 19.38 -18.92 12.97
C ASP A 169 17.94 -19.46 12.90
N PHE A 170 17.75 -20.59 12.21
CA PHE A 170 16.46 -21.24 11.99
C PHE A 170 15.41 -20.28 11.39
N TYR A 171 15.82 -19.47 10.41
CA TYR A 171 14.93 -18.57 9.66
C TYR A 171 13.74 -19.30 8.99
N GLU A 172 13.83 -20.61 8.83
CA GLU A 172 12.87 -21.44 8.10
C GLU A 172 11.78 -22.04 9.00
N HIS A 173 11.91 -21.86 10.32
CA HIS A 173 10.98 -22.32 11.36
C HIS A 173 10.63 -23.82 11.25
N PRO A 174 11.61 -24.73 11.37
CA PRO A 174 11.38 -26.17 11.18
C PRO A 174 10.32 -26.75 12.12
N ASP A 175 10.20 -26.21 13.33
CA ASP A 175 9.26 -26.66 14.37
C ASP A 175 7.79 -26.62 13.94
N ILE A 176 7.43 -25.78 12.96
CA ILE A 176 6.04 -25.57 12.53
C ILE A 176 5.77 -26.00 11.07
N ASN A 177 6.67 -26.80 10.48
CA ASN A 177 6.51 -27.39 9.16
C ASN A 177 6.12 -28.87 9.26
N ASP A 178 5.30 -29.35 8.32
CA ASP A 178 4.92 -30.76 8.27
C ASP A 178 6.14 -31.63 7.92
N LEU A 179 7.11 -31.10 7.16
CA LEU A 179 8.42 -31.70 6.94
C LEU A 179 9.52 -30.63 7.04
N ALA A 180 10.56 -30.92 7.81
CA ALA A 180 11.75 -30.10 7.86
C ALA A 180 13.02 -30.95 7.70
N PHE A 181 13.96 -30.42 6.94
CA PHE A 181 15.29 -30.99 6.75
C PHE A 181 16.31 -30.19 7.55
N ILE A 182 16.97 -30.85 8.51
CA ILE A 182 17.99 -30.27 9.39
C ILE A 182 19.37 -30.75 8.91
N PRO A 183 20.29 -29.87 8.51
CA PRO A 183 21.58 -30.28 7.97
C PRO A 183 22.38 -31.07 9.00
N ALA A 184 22.85 -32.25 8.62
CA ALA A 184 23.54 -33.18 9.52
C ALA A 184 24.60 -33.99 8.78
N LEU A 185 25.68 -34.32 9.46
CA LEU A 185 26.76 -35.14 8.92
C LEU A 185 26.56 -36.59 9.34
N ARG A 186 26.64 -37.54 8.41
CA ARG A 186 26.63 -38.97 8.72
C ARG A 186 27.71 -39.67 7.92
N GLU A 187 28.62 -40.35 8.62
CA GLU A 187 29.71 -41.13 7.98
C GLU A 187 30.53 -40.29 6.97
N GLY A 188 30.75 -39.00 7.26
CA GLY A 188 31.46 -38.06 6.39
C GLY A 188 30.67 -37.54 5.19
N VAL A 189 29.41 -37.93 5.03
CA VAL A 189 28.49 -37.45 3.98
C VAL A 189 27.55 -36.40 4.55
N VAL A 190 27.44 -35.26 3.87
CA VAL A 190 26.48 -34.20 4.23
C VAL A 190 25.08 -34.61 3.77
N GLY A 191 24.13 -34.53 4.69
CA GLY A 191 22.73 -34.82 4.42
C GLY A 191 21.83 -34.10 5.42
N PHE A 192 20.67 -34.69 5.69
CA PHE A 192 19.65 -34.08 6.52
C PHE A 192 19.01 -35.07 7.48
N ASN A 193 18.98 -34.71 8.75
CA ASN A 193 18.01 -35.25 9.71
C ASN A 193 16.61 -34.73 9.36
N ILE A 194 15.58 -35.55 9.62
CA ILE A 194 14.20 -35.26 9.24
C ILE A 194 13.31 -35.06 10.46
N LEU A 195 12.60 -33.92 10.49
CA LEU A 195 11.48 -33.67 11.41
C LEU A 195 10.14 -33.72 10.65
N VAL A 196 9.09 -34.20 11.31
CA VAL A 196 7.76 -34.37 10.72
C VAL A 196 6.62 -33.90 11.63
N GLY A 197 5.53 -33.46 11.01
CA GLY A 197 4.23 -33.26 11.65
C GLY A 197 3.95 -31.85 12.20
N GLY A 198 4.94 -30.95 12.22
CA GLY A 198 4.78 -29.60 12.79
C GLY A 198 3.63 -28.83 12.14
N PHE A 199 2.74 -28.27 12.95
CA PHE A 199 1.63 -27.50 12.44
C PHE A 199 0.94 -26.55 13.41
N ILE A 200 0.30 -25.53 12.84
CA ILE A 200 -0.62 -24.65 13.56
C ILE A 200 -2.00 -24.65 12.88
N SER A 201 -3.05 -24.69 13.71
CA SER A 201 -4.47 -24.62 13.34
C SER A 201 -5.29 -23.97 14.45
N SER A 202 -6.58 -23.74 14.18
CA SER A 202 -7.53 -23.22 15.18
C SER A 202 -7.81 -24.17 16.34
N ALA A 203 -7.61 -25.48 16.14
CA ALA A 203 -7.94 -26.50 17.13
C ALA A 203 -6.73 -26.94 17.95
N ARG A 204 -5.53 -26.83 17.35
CA ARG A 204 -4.28 -27.33 17.92
C ARG A 204 -3.07 -26.72 17.21
N ALA A 205 -2.02 -26.48 17.99
CA ALA A 205 -0.65 -26.28 17.51
C ALA A 205 0.20 -27.47 17.99
N ALA A 206 1.12 -27.95 17.17
CA ALA A 206 2.03 -29.02 17.52
C ALA A 206 3.39 -28.78 16.85
N GLU A 207 4.46 -29.07 17.57
CA GLU A 207 5.82 -29.02 17.05
C GLU A 207 6.11 -30.22 16.15
N ALA A 208 7.04 -30.06 15.22
CA ALA A 208 7.57 -31.16 14.44
C ALA A 208 8.39 -32.08 15.36
N ILE A 209 8.24 -33.39 15.19
CA ILE A 209 8.97 -34.40 15.96
C ILE A 209 9.98 -35.11 15.06
N PRO A 210 11.10 -35.64 15.62
CA PRO A 210 12.04 -36.43 14.84
C PRO A 210 11.37 -37.64 14.19
N LEU A 211 11.61 -37.82 12.89
CA LEU A 211 11.28 -39.08 12.20
C LEU A 211 12.26 -40.20 12.56
N ASP A 212 13.35 -39.86 13.27
CA ASP A 212 14.53 -40.70 13.46
C ASP A 212 15.06 -41.25 12.13
N ALA A 213 15.25 -40.32 11.18
CA ALA A 213 15.73 -40.64 9.86
C ALA A 213 16.72 -39.59 9.35
N TRP A 214 17.70 -40.08 8.59
CA TRP A 214 18.66 -39.27 7.86
C TRP A 214 18.65 -39.65 6.38
N VAL A 215 18.81 -38.66 5.50
CA VAL A 215 18.97 -38.87 4.05
C VAL A 215 20.15 -38.05 3.52
N PRO A 216 20.90 -38.57 2.53
CA PRO A 216 21.93 -37.77 1.87
C PRO A 216 21.27 -36.60 1.12
N ALA A 217 22.04 -35.52 0.91
CA ALA A 217 21.52 -34.32 0.24
C ALA A 217 20.93 -34.60 -1.17
N SER A 218 21.40 -35.65 -1.85
CA SER A 218 20.89 -36.10 -3.15
C SER A 218 19.49 -36.71 -3.11
N GLU A 219 18.98 -37.12 -1.94
CA GLU A 219 17.70 -37.84 -1.78
C GLU A 219 16.57 -36.98 -1.17
N VAL A 220 16.74 -35.66 -1.12
CA VAL A 220 15.76 -34.75 -0.51
C VAL A 220 14.40 -34.81 -1.21
N VAL A 221 14.37 -34.97 -2.53
CA VAL A 221 13.12 -35.04 -3.31
C VAL A 221 12.42 -36.38 -3.08
N GLU A 222 13.19 -37.47 -3.05
CA GLU A 222 12.74 -38.83 -2.80
C GLU A 222 12.13 -38.94 -1.40
N ALA A 223 12.81 -38.40 -0.38
CA ALA A 223 12.30 -38.33 0.99
C ALA A 223 11.00 -37.51 1.07
N THR A 224 10.97 -36.37 0.37
CA THR A 224 9.76 -35.54 0.28
C THR A 224 8.60 -36.32 -0.36
N ALA A 225 8.84 -37.00 -1.47
CA ALA A 225 7.85 -37.82 -2.16
C ALA A 225 7.33 -38.96 -1.28
N ALA A 226 8.22 -39.66 -0.58
CA ALA A 226 7.88 -40.75 0.33
C ALA A 226 6.97 -40.27 1.47
N VAL A 227 7.32 -39.18 2.15
CA VAL A 227 6.52 -38.61 3.25
C VAL A 227 5.15 -38.14 2.75
N ILE A 228 5.11 -37.40 1.63
CA ILE A 228 3.85 -36.87 1.09
C ILE A 228 2.91 -38.00 0.64
N THR A 229 3.43 -39.04 -0.03
CA THR A 229 2.61 -40.16 -0.49
C THR A 229 2.11 -41.03 0.66
N THR A 230 2.90 -41.24 1.72
CA THR A 230 2.40 -41.83 2.97
C THR A 230 1.22 -41.03 3.54
N PHE A 231 1.35 -39.70 3.62
CA PHE A 231 0.27 -38.85 4.11
C PHE A 231 -0.95 -38.84 3.17
N ARG A 232 -0.76 -38.88 1.85
CA ARG A 232 -1.86 -38.97 0.88
C ARG A 232 -2.68 -40.24 1.04
N ASP A 233 -2.00 -41.37 1.23
CA ASP A 233 -2.60 -42.71 1.25
C ASP A 233 -3.31 -43.00 2.57
N TYR A 234 -2.70 -42.64 3.71
CA TYR A 234 -3.23 -42.95 5.03
C TYR A 234 -3.90 -41.77 5.75
N GLY A 235 -3.66 -40.54 5.31
CA GLY A 235 -4.16 -39.34 5.99
C GLY A 235 -5.69 -39.25 6.03
N HIS A 236 -6.22 -38.82 7.17
CA HIS A 236 -7.66 -38.67 7.35
C HIS A 236 -8.29 -37.68 6.36
N ARG A 237 -9.52 -37.99 5.91
CA ARG A 237 -10.33 -37.15 5.00
C ARG A 237 -11.68 -36.73 5.58
N GLY A 238 -11.90 -37.00 6.87
CA GLY A 238 -13.13 -36.67 7.60
C GLY A 238 -13.14 -35.24 8.12
N ASN A 239 -13.19 -35.07 9.45
CA ASN A 239 -13.19 -33.74 10.06
C ASN A 239 -11.92 -32.96 9.71
N ARG A 240 -12.06 -31.87 8.93
CA ARG A 240 -10.94 -31.04 8.44
C ARG A 240 -10.00 -30.51 9.54
N GLN A 241 -10.45 -30.41 10.79
CA GLN A 241 -9.61 -30.02 11.93
C GLN A 241 -8.65 -31.13 12.40
N LYS A 242 -8.93 -32.39 12.04
CA LYS A 242 -8.15 -33.59 12.38
C LYS A 242 -7.49 -34.25 11.15
N CYS A 243 -7.28 -33.49 10.08
CA CYS A 243 -6.74 -34.00 8.81
C CYS A 243 -5.27 -33.64 8.55
N ARG A 244 -4.59 -32.96 9.47
CA ARG A 244 -3.14 -32.64 9.33
C ARG A 244 -2.29 -33.86 9.64
N MET A 245 -1.07 -33.90 9.08
CA MET A 245 -0.21 -35.09 9.11
C MET A 245 0.14 -35.55 10.54
N MET A 246 0.25 -34.64 11.52
CA MET A 246 0.50 -35.04 12.91
C MET A 246 -0.57 -35.99 13.47
N TRP A 247 -1.84 -35.79 13.13
CA TRP A 247 -2.92 -36.68 13.59
C TRP A 247 -2.73 -38.11 13.08
N LEU A 248 -2.26 -38.25 11.84
CA LEU A 248 -1.91 -39.54 11.27
C LEU A 248 -0.72 -40.17 12.00
N ILE A 249 0.31 -39.39 12.30
CA ILE A 249 1.51 -39.85 12.99
C ILE A 249 1.17 -40.35 14.40
N GLU A 250 0.32 -39.64 15.13
CA GLU A 250 -0.12 -40.04 16.48
C GLU A 250 -0.98 -41.30 16.48
N GLU A 251 -1.86 -41.45 15.48
CA GLU A 251 -2.68 -42.66 15.35
C GLU A 251 -1.85 -43.87 14.92
N MET A 252 -0.93 -43.70 13.96
CA MET A 252 -0.09 -44.79 13.47
C MET A 252 1.05 -45.16 14.43
N GLY A 253 1.52 -44.19 15.22
CA GLY A 253 2.82 -44.24 15.89
C GLY A 253 3.97 -43.88 14.96
N ILE A 254 4.96 -43.16 15.48
CA ILE A 254 6.09 -42.64 14.69
C ILE A 254 6.91 -43.75 14.02
N ASP A 255 7.13 -44.88 14.68
CA ASP A 255 7.90 -46.01 14.11
C ASP A 255 7.22 -46.65 12.90
N LYS A 256 5.88 -46.81 12.98
CA LYS A 256 5.09 -47.33 11.87
C LYS A 256 5.06 -46.33 10.72
N PHE A 257 4.89 -45.04 11.03
CA PHE A 257 4.95 -43.98 10.03
C PHE A 257 6.31 -43.96 9.33
N ARG A 258 7.42 -44.03 10.07
CA ARG A 258 8.78 -44.14 9.52
C ARG A 258 8.94 -45.36 8.63
N THR A 259 8.40 -46.52 9.03
CA THR A 259 8.45 -47.75 8.22
C THR A 259 7.74 -47.57 6.88
N GLU A 260 6.56 -46.92 6.89
CA GLU A 260 5.80 -46.62 5.66
C GLU A 260 6.49 -45.58 4.77
N VAL A 261 7.20 -44.61 5.34
CA VAL A 261 8.03 -43.68 4.57
C VAL A 261 9.22 -44.42 3.96
N ALA A 262 9.93 -45.22 4.75
CA ALA A 262 11.10 -45.96 4.29
C ALA A 262 10.77 -46.94 3.16
N SER A 263 9.62 -47.62 3.20
CA SER A 263 9.19 -48.54 2.13
C SER A 263 8.93 -47.85 0.79
N ARG A 264 8.71 -46.53 0.81
CA ARG A 264 8.47 -45.68 -0.39
C ARG A 264 9.73 -45.00 -0.92
N MET A 265 10.85 -45.09 -0.21
CA MET A 265 12.14 -44.67 -0.73
C MET A 265 12.60 -45.60 -1.87
N PRO A 266 13.41 -45.13 -2.83
CA PRO A 266 13.94 -45.99 -3.89
C PRO A 266 14.70 -47.22 -3.37
N SER A 267 15.45 -47.05 -2.27
CA SER A 267 16.18 -48.12 -1.58
C SER A 267 15.29 -48.99 -0.68
N GLN A 268 14.01 -48.64 -0.53
CA GLN A 268 13.06 -49.22 0.44
C GLN A 268 13.57 -49.23 1.88
N SER A 269 14.49 -48.31 2.20
CA SER A 269 15.09 -48.17 3.52
C SER A 269 15.46 -46.71 3.80
N MET A 270 15.66 -46.39 5.07
CA MET A 270 16.17 -45.09 5.51
C MET A 270 17.15 -45.29 6.65
N ALA A 271 18.25 -44.56 6.60
CA ALA A 271 19.19 -44.48 7.69
C ALA A 271 18.51 -43.86 8.92
N ARG A 272 18.97 -44.20 10.13
CA ARG A 272 18.54 -43.53 11.38
C ARG A 272 19.02 -42.07 11.40
N ALA A 273 18.49 -41.24 12.30
CA ALA A 273 19.02 -39.88 12.43
C ALA A 273 20.53 -39.92 12.77
N SER A 274 21.27 -38.91 12.32
CA SER A 274 22.63 -38.67 12.82
C SER A 274 22.56 -38.04 14.21
N GLU A 275 23.50 -38.41 15.08
CA GLU A 275 23.68 -37.78 16.40
C GLU A 275 24.28 -36.38 16.29
N ASP A 276 25.10 -36.14 15.26
CA ASP A 276 25.77 -34.87 14.99
C ASP A 276 25.03 -34.12 13.87
N ASP A 277 24.01 -33.33 14.24
CA ASP A 277 23.56 -32.27 13.35
C ASP A 277 24.61 -31.14 13.27
N LEU A 278 24.55 -30.35 12.20
CA LEU A 278 25.52 -29.29 11.94
C LEU A 278 25.12 -27.95 12.59
N ILE A 279 24.09 -27.95 13.44
CA ILE A 279 23.56 -26.73 14.03
C ILE A 279 24.37 -26.35 15.27
N ASP A 280 25.01 -25.19 15.21
CA ASP A 280 25.59 -24.57 16.40
C ASP A 280 24.48 -23.88 17.22
N THR A 281 24.04 -24.55 18.29
CA THR A 281 23.00 -24.07 19.20
C THR A 281 23.47 -22.95 20.13
N SER A 282 24.77 -22.64 20.16
CA SER A 282 25.29 -21.50 20.94
C SER A 282 25.09 -20.16 20.24
N VAL A 283 24.78 -20.16 18.95
CA VAL A 283 24.55 -18.95 18.15
C VAL A 283 23.13 -18.46 18.34
N SER A 284 22.98 -17.25 18.87
CA SER A 284 21.69 -16.56 18.89
C SER A 284 21.29 -16.14 17.47
N ARG A 285 19.99 -16.24 17.17
CA ARG A 285 19.42 -15.74 15.92
C ARG A 285 19.84 -14.29 15.62
N ARG A 286 20.44 -14.08 14.44
CA ARG A 286 20.90 -12.77 13.98
C ARG A 286 19.76 -11.98 13.33
N SER A 287 19.87 -10.65 13.34
CA SER A 287 19.06 -9.83 12.45
C SER A 287 19.66 -9.84 11.04
N TYR A 288 18.83 -10.09 10.04
CA TYR A 288 19.22 -9.94 8.63
C TYR A 288 18.96 -8.53 8.09
N LEU A 289 18.26 -7.67 8.85
CA LEU A 289 17.93 -6.29 8.47
C LEU A 289 19.17 -5.40 8.59
N GLY A 290 19.22 -4.34 7.78
CA GLY A 290 20.38 -3.46 7.70
C GLY A 290 21.42 -3.95 6.70
N VAL A 291 22.64 -3.44 6.80
CA VAL A 291 23.74 -3.74 5.88
C VAL A 291 24.66 -4.78 6.51
N HIS A 292 24.98 -5.83 5.76
CA HIS A 292 25.86 -6.90 6.21
C HIS A 292 26.80 -7.35 5.09
N GLU A 293 28.02 -7.75 5.44
CA GLU A 293 29.01 -8.25 4.48
C GLU A 293 28.72 -9.70 4.10
N GLN A 294 28.73 -9.98 2.80
CA GLN A 294 28.65 -11.34 2.28
C GLN A 294 29.99 -12.07 2.41
N LYS A 295 29.96 -13.41 2.28
CA LYS A 295 31.18 -14.22 2.16
C LYS A 295 31.97 -13.91 0.89
N GLN A 296 31.31 -13.35 -0.12
CA GLN A 296 31.94 -12.82 -1.32
C GLN A 296 32.56 -11.45 -1.02
N LYS A 297 33.89 -11.36 -1.11
CA LYS A 297 34.65 -10.15 -0.78
C LYS A 297 34.14 -8.93 -1.53
N GLY A 298 33.85 -7.86 -0.80
CA GLY A 298 33.42 -6.57 -1.34
C GLY A 298 31.92 -6.46 -1.66
N LEU A 299 31.14 -7.52 -1.42
CA LEU A 299 29.69 -7.49 -1.57
C LEU A 299 29.00 -7.48 -0.20
N CYS A 300 27.88 -6.79 -0.15
CA CYS A 300 26.98 -6.72 0.97
C CYS A 300 25.59 -7.24 0.58
N TRP A 301 24.78 -7.59 1.56
CA TRP A 301 23.33 -7.58 1.41
C TRP A 301 22.73 -6.46 2.24
N VAL A 302 21.59 -5.95 1.80
CA VAL A 302 20.78 -4.97 2.53
C VAL A 302 19.41 -5.58 2.79
N GLY A 303 19.08 -5.80 4.07
CA GLY A 303 17.75 -6.25 4.49
C GLY A 303 16.84 -5.07 4.83
N ILE A 304 15.67 -5.04 4.21
CA ILE A 304 14.73 -3.90 4.23
C ILE A 304 13.42 -4.31 4.91
N CYS A 305 13.02 -3.54 5.94
CA CYS A 305 11.80 -3.80 6.69
C CYS A 305 10.57 -3.26 5.97
N VAL A 306 9.62 -4.16 5.69
CA VAL A 306 8.30 -3.84 5.16
C VAL A 306 7.28 -4.24 6.22
N PRO A 307 6.83 -3.33 7.10
CA PRO A 307 5.94 -3.68 8.19
C PRO A 307 4.67 -4.38 7.71
N GLY A 308 4.49 -5.63 8.12
CA GLY A 308 3.38 -6.49 7.71
C GLY A 308 3.43 -6.92 6.24
N GLY A 309 4.48 -6.60 5.49
CA GLY A 309 4.74 -7.03 4.12
C GLY A 309 3.88 -6.39 3.03
N ARG A 310 3.19 -5.27 3.28
CA ARG A 310 2.32 -4.62 2.27
C ARG A 310 3.12 -3.80 1.27
N LEU A 311 2.83 -4.02 -0.01
CA LEU A 311 3.41 -3.29 -1.13
C LEU A 311 2.31 -2.89 -2.12
N GLN A 312 2.45 -1.70 -2.69
CA GLN A 312 1.72 -1.26 -3.88
C GLN A 312 2.52 -1.61 -5.15
N ALA A 313 1.89 -1.44 -6.32
CA ALA A 313 2.56 -1.69 -7.59
C ALA A 313 3.84 -0.86 -7.75
N ASP A 314 3.81 0.41 -7.36
CA ASP A 314 4.97 1.29 -7.49
C ASP A 314 6.07 0.91 -6.48
N ASP A 315 5.73 0.47 -5.26
CA ASP A 315 6.73 -0.06 -4.31
C ASP A 315 7.44 -1.30 -4.86
N MET A 316 6.70 -2.20 -5.54
CA MET A 316 7.28 -3.37 -6.19
C MET A 316 8.15 -2.97 -7.39
N GLN A 317 7.76 -1.93 -8.12
CA GLN A 317 8.51 -1.40 -9.24
C GLN A 317 9.86 -0.84 -8.76
N ASP A 318 9.83 0.02 -7.74
CA ASP A 318 11.02 0.58 -7.11
C ASP A 318 11.92 -0.53 -6.54
N MET A 319 11.35 -1.54 -5.87
CA MET A 319 12.11 -2.70 -5.37
C MET A 319 12.85 -3.43 -6.49
N ALA A 320 12.26 -3.56 -7.68
CA ALA A 320 12.91 -4.15 -8.84
C ALA A 320 14.01 -3.25 -9.41
N ASP A 321 13.77 -1.94 -9.49
CA ASP A 321 14.75 -0.95 -9.94
C ASP A 321 15.98 -0.93 -9.03
N LEU A 322 15.79 -0.92 -7.71
CA LEU A 322 16.89 -0.97 -6.75
C LEU A 322 17.72 -2.25 -6.87
N ALA A 323 17.06 -3.39 -7.08
CA ALA A 323 17.77 -4.66 -7.27
C ALA A 323 18.64 -4.65 -8.54
N ASP A 324 18.20 -4.01 -9.62
CA ASP A 324 18.96 -3.88 -10.87
C ASP A 324 20.11 -2.86 -10.76
N ILE A 325 19.88 -1.71 -10.11
CA ILE A 325 20.85 -0.61 -10.00
C ILE A 325 21.97 -0.95 -9.01
N TYR A 326 21.60 -1.50 -7.85
CA TYR A 326 22.51 -1.68 -6.71
C TYR A 326 22.98 -3.11 -6.55
N GLY A 327 22.13 -4.09 -6.82
CA GLY A 327 22.44 -5.52 -6.67
C GLY A 327 22.69 -6.21 -8.01
N SER A 328 22.22 -7.46 -8.10
CA SER A 328 22.33 -8.30 -9.30
C SER A 328 20.98 -8.60 -9.97
N GLY A 329 19.96 -7.78 -9.71
CA GLY A 329 18.57 -8.04 -10.10
C GLY A 329 17.90 -9.17 -9.32
N GLU A 330 18.50 -9.63 -8.21
CA GLU A 330 17.92 -10.62 -7.29
C GLU A 330 17.25 -9.92 -6.11
N ILE A 331 16.09 -10.42 -5.67
CA ILE A 331 15.37 -9.98 -4.47
C ILE A 331 15.01 -11.23 -3.67
N ARG A 332 15.14 -11.18 -2.34
CA ARG A 332 14.76 -12.28 -1.46
C ARG A 332 13.69 -11.90 -0.48
N LEU A 333 12.67 -12.73 -0.36
CA LEU A 333 11.59 -12.57 0.60
C LEU A 333 11.88 -13.36 1.87
N THR A 334 11.38 -12.87 3.00
CA THR A 334 11.56 -13.48 4.32
C THR A 334 10.23 -13.91 4.92
N VAL A 335 10.27 -14.76 5.94
CA VAL A 335 9.04 -15.22 6.63
C VAL A 335 8.50 -14.18 7.62
N GLU A 336 9.30 -13.17 7.98
CA GLU A 336 8.84 -11.99 8.72
C GLU A 336 8.31 -10.90 7.79
N GLN A 337 8.10 -11.22 6.50
CA GLN A 337 7.43 -10.38 5.52
C GLN A 337 8.24 -9.16 5.05
N ASN A 338 9.57 -9.25 5.18
CA ASN A 338 10.56 -8.28 4.69
C ASN A 338 11.20 -8.75 3.38
N PHE A 339 12.03 -7.90 2.76
CA PHE A 339 12.85 -8.30 1.61
C PHE A 339 14.33 -7.94 1.78
N ILE A 340 15.19 -8.59 1.00
CA ILE A 340 16.64 -8.41 0.98
C ILE A 340 17.08 -8.17 -0.46
N ILE A 341 17.96 -7.18 -0.67
CA ILE A 341 18.72 -7.01 -1.91
C ILE A 341 20.14 -7.53 -1.65
N PRO A 342 20.52 -8.69 -2.20
CA PRO A 342 21.87 -9.21 -2.09
C PRO A 342 22.78 -8.66 -3.19
N ASN A 343 24.07 -8.98 -3.07
CA ASN A 343 25.10 -8.74 -4.08
C ASN A 343 25.31 -7.25 -4.37
N VAL A 344 25.14 -6.40 -3.35
CA VAL A 344 25.34 -4.96 -3.44
C VAL A 344 26.82 -4.67 -3.23
N PRO A 345 27.55 -4.10 -4.21
CA PRO A 345 28.93 -3.67 -3.99
C PRO A 345 29.02 -2.70 -2.82
N LYS A 346 30.01 -2.88 -1.94
CA LYS A 346 30.17 -2.10 -0.70
C LYS A 346 30.17 -0.59 -0.97
N GLU A 347 30.78 -0.16 -2.06
CA GLU A 347 30.85 1.24 -2.51
C GLU A 347 29.50 1.83 -2.93
N LYS A 348 28.49 1.01 -3.21
CA LYS A 348 27.14 1.46 -3.60
C LYS A 348 26.14 1.50 -2.44
N VAL A 349 26.53 1.01 -1.25
CA VAL A 349 25.63 0.90 -0.10
C VAL A 349 25.05 2.26 0.30
N ASP A 350 25.89 3.28 0.44
CA ASP A 350 25.42 4.61 0.89
C ASP A 350 24.42 5.22 -0.08
N SER A 351 24.63 5.03 -1.39
CA SER A 351 23.68 5.45 -2.42
C SER A 351 22.36 4.69 -2.34
N LEU A 352 22.38 3.37 -2.13
CA LEU A 352 21.18 2.59 -1.91
C LEU A 352 20.42 3.05 -0.67
N LEU A 353 21.11 3.30 0.45
CA LEU A 353 20.49 3.76 1.70
C LEU A 353 19.81 5.13 1.56
N ALA A 354 20.23 5.97 0.61
CA ALA A 354 19.63 7.27 0.34
C ALA A 354 18.35 7.21 -0.51
N GLU A 355 17.99 6.04 -1.07
CA GLU A 355 16.85 5.91 -1.99
C GLU A 355 15.50 6.19 -1.32
N PRO A 356 14.55 6.87 -1.99
CA PRO A 356 13.25 7.22 -1.41
C PRO A 356 12.47 6.01 -0.87
N LEU A 357 12.56 4.86 -1.55
CA LEU A 357 11.92 3.63 -1.10
C LEU A 357 12.47 3.18 0.27
N LEU A 358 13.77 3.36 0.55
CA LEU A 358 14.39 2.99 1.83
C LEU A 358 14.11 4.01 2.94
N GLN A 359 13.76 5.25 2.59
CA GLN A 359 13.20 6.21 3.56
C GLN A 359 11.80 5.80 4.02
N ARG A 360 11.02 5.19 3.11
CA ARG A 360 9.71 4.59 3.44
C ARG A 360 9.88 3.27 4.17
N TYR A 361 10.69 2.35 3.65
CA TYR A 361 10.95 1.04 4.20
C TYR A 361 12.39 1.00 4.75
N SER A 362 12.53 1.29 6.04
CA SER A 362 13.84 1.43 6.66
C SER A 362 14.59 0.08 6.71
N PRO A 363 15.87 0.04 6.32
CA PRO A 363 16.77 -1.06 6.68
C PRO A 363 17.08 -1.09 8.18
N PHE A 364 16.87 0.02 8.89
CA PHE A 364 17.12 0.19 10.32
C PHE A 364 15.81 0.57 11.04
N PRO A 365 14.81 -0.32 11.11
CA PRO A 365 13.60 -0.07 11.87
C PRO A 365 13.87 -0.10 13.39
N GLY A 366 12.90 0.33 14.18
CA GLY A 366 12.95 0.14 15.62
C GLY A 366 12.77 -1.33 16.03
N LYS A 367 12.91 -1.58 17.34
CA LYS A 367 13.04 -2.90 17.97
C LYS A 367 11.78 -3.77 17.96
N VAL A 368 10.61 -3.16 17.85
CA VAL A 368 9.31 -3.85 17.76
C VAL A 368 8.87 -3.91 16.30
N VAL A 369 9.10 -2.85 15.54
CA VAL A 369 8.78 -2.79 14.10
C VAL A 369 9.60 -3.81 13.31
N SER A 370 10.88 -4.04 13.68
CA SER A 370 11.75 -5.05 13.05
C SER A 370 11.17 -6.47 13.16
N GLY A 371 10.58 -6.79 14.31
CA GLY A 371 9.99 -8.09 14.62
C GLY A 371 8.49 -8.19 14.32
N MET A 372 7.88 -7.15 13.75
CA MET A 372 6.45 -7.09 13.49
C MET A 372 6.06 -7.99 12.31
N VAL A 373 5.19 -8.97 12.58
CA VAL A 373 4.59 -9.83 11.54
C VAL A 373 3.08 -9.74 11.65
N ALA A 374 2.37 -9.53 10.54
CA ALA A 374 0.91 -9.41 10.54
C ALA A 374 0.28 -10.20 9.39
N CYS A 375 -0.73 -11.00 9.72
CA CYS A 375 -1.52 -11.69 8.70
C CYS A 375 -2.39 -10.69 7.92
N THR A 376 -3.11 -11.18 6.91
CA THR A 376 -3.94 -10.35 6.02
C THR A 376 -5.02 -9.53 6.75
N GLY A 377 -5.56 -10.03 7.85
CA GLY A 377 -6.64 -9.36 8.58
C GLY A 377 -7.96 -9.29 7.81
N ASN A 378 -8.97 -8.66 8.44
CA ASN A 378 -10.32 -8.54 7.88
C ASN A 378 -10.41 -7.55 6.69
N GLN A 379 -9.32 -6.83 6.36
CA GLN A 379 -9.23 -6.04 5.13
C GLN A 379 -9.51 -6.90 3.88
N PHE A 380 -9.10 -8.18 3.87
CA PHE A 380 -9.38 -9.09 2.75
C PHE A 380 -9.76 -10.52 3.16
N CYS A 381 -9.43 -10.96 4.38
CA CYS A 381 -9.64 -12.33 4.78
C CYS A 381 -11.04 -12.51 5.38
N GLY A 382 -11.92 -13.24 4.69
CA GLY A 382 -13.26 -13.55 5.21
C GLY A 382 -13.29 -14.34 6.54
N PHE A 383 -12.18 -14.96 6.94
CA PHE A 383 -12.06 -15.64 8.24
C PHE A 383 -11.67 -14.69 9.38
N ALA A 384 -10.94 -13.61 9.09
CA ALA A 384 -10.38 -12.73 10.11
C ALA A 384 -11.48 -12.01 10.89
N GLN A 385 -11.40 -12.04 12.21
CA GLN A 385 -12.30 -11.37 13.14
C GLN A 385 -11.98 -9.87 13.23
N ILE A 386 -10.69 -9.51 13.25
CA ILE A 386 -10.23 -8.12 13.39
C ILE A 386 -9.39 -7.66 12.18
N GLU A 387 -9.18 -6.34 12.09
CA GLU A 387 -8.11 -5.75 11.28
C GLU A 387 -6.77 -6.02 11.97
N THR A 388 -5.71 -6.28 11.22
CA THR A 388 -4.42 -6.66 11.82
C THR A 388 -3.25 -5.80 11.41
N LYS A 389 -3.15 -5.42 10.15
CA LYS A 389 -1.94 -4.89 9.56
C LYS A 389 -1.71 -3.44 9.96
N LYS A 390 -2.77 -2.62 9.91
CA LYS A 390 -2.73 -1.23 10.38
C LYS A 390 -2.62 -1.19 11.90
N GLN A 391 -3.40 -2.01 12.61
CA GLN A 391 -3.35 -2.09 14.08
C GLN A 391 -1.97 -2.53 14.60
N ALA A 392 -1.36 -3.55 14.01
CA ALA A 392 -0.04 -4.04 14.40
C ALA A 392 1.03 -2.95 14.27
N PHE A 393 1.02 -2.23 13.15
CA PHE A 393 1.99 -1.15 12.92
C PHE A 393 1.80 0.00 13.91
N ALA A 394 0.56 0.44 14.12
CA ALA A 394 0.24 1.49 15.09
C ALA A 394 0.64 1.10 16.52
N ALA A 395 0.42 -0.15 16.92
CA ALA A 395 0.84 -0.65 18.24
C ALA A 395 2.36 -0.68 18.39
N ALA A 396 3.09 -1.16 17.36
CA ALA A 396 4.54 -1.20 17.37
C ALA A 396 5.15 0.21 17.47
N GLU A 397 4.67 1.16 16.66
CA GLU A 397 5.12 2.56 16.70
C GLU A 397 4.80 3.23 18.03
N HIS A 398 3.60 2.98 18.58
CA HIS A 398 3.24 3.48 19.91
C HIS A 398 4.24 3.00 20.96
N LEU A 399 4.49 1.69 21.05
CA LEU A 399 5.42 1.13 22.03
C LEU A 399 6.83 1.71 21.88
N GLU A 400 7.34 1.83 20.65
CA GLU A 400 8.65 2.44 20.39
C GLU A 400 8.69 3.94 20.70
N SER A 401 7.56 4.64 20.65
CA SER A 401 7.53 6.07 20.96
C SER A 401 7.74 6.38 22.45
N ILE A 402 7.38 5.45 23.34
CA ILE A 402 7.37 5.63 24.79
C ILE A 402 8.30 4.67 25.55
N LEU A 403 8.74 3.57 24.93
CA LEU A 403 9.60 2.57 25.55
C LEU A 403 10.94 2.42 24.81
N ASP A 404 11.99 2.14 25.57
CA ASP A 404 13.27 1.61 25.12
C ASP A 404 13.36 0.11 25.40
N PHE A 405 14.02 -0.63 24.51
CA PHE A 405 14.14 -2.09 24.56
C PHE A 405 15.62 -2.51 24.68
N PRO A 406 16.22 -2.43 25.88
CA PRO A 406 17.65 -2.70 26.08
C PRO A 406 18.04 -4.16 25.84
N ASN A 407 17.07 -5.09 25.97
CA ASN A 407 17.29 -6.52 25.81
C ASN A 407 17.18 -7.02 24.37
N GLY A 408 16.99 -6.12 23.40
CA GLY A 408 16.95 -6.43 21.98
C GLY A 408 15.56 -6.31 21.34
N ASP A 409 15.43 -6.94 20.19
CA ASP A 409 14.22 -6.87 19.36
C ASP A 409 13.09 -7.74 19.94
N ILE A 410 11.84 -7.32 19.77
CA ILE A 410 10.65 -8.09 20.18
C ILE A 410 9.90 -8.57 18.94
N ARG A 411 9.71 -9.89 18.82
CA ARG A 411 8.88 -10.48 17.75
C ARG A 411 7.41 -10.37 18.12
N MET A 412 6.80 -9.28 17.70
CA MET A 412 5.37 -9.03 17.88
C MET A 412 4.57 -9.53 16.67
N ILE A 413 3.78 -10.58 16.86
CA ILE A 413 3.06 -11.25 15.77
C ILE A 413 1.56 -11.06 15.91
N TRP A 414 0.88 -10.62 14.85
CA TRP A 414 -0.56 -10.39 14.81
C TRP A 414 -1.27 -11.32 13.84
N THR A 415 -2.31 -12.01 14.30
CA THR A 415 -3.21 -12.80 13.46
C THR A 415 -4.67 -12.46 13.72
N GLY A 416 -5.46 -12.30 12.67
CA GLY A 416 -6.85 -11.85 12.81
C GLY A 416 -7.83 -12.94 13.24
N CYS A 417 -7.42 -14.21 13.34
CA CYS A 417 -8.30 -15.31 13.79
C CYS A 417 -7.48 -16.55 14.24
N PRO A 418 -8.14 -17.55 14.87
CA PRO A 418 -7.48 -18.77 15.35
C PRO A 418 -6.76 -19.63 14.31
N ASN A 419 -6.97 -19.41 13.01
CA ASN A 419 -6.18 -20.10 11.98
C ASN A 419 -4.67 -19.81 12.09
N SER A 420 -4.29 -18.70 12.76
CA SER A 420 -2.90 -18.32 13.07
C SER A 420 -1.97 -18.39 11.85
N CYS A 421 -2.38 -17.75 10.74
CA CYS A 421 -1.58 -17.70 9.52
C CYS A 421 -0.26 -16.93 9.73
N ALA A 422 -0.29 -15.92 10.60
CA ALA A 422 0.89 -15.40 11.28
C ALA A 422 0.96 -16.11 12.64
N PRO A 423 2.01 -16.90 12.90
CA PRO A 423 2.02 -17.88 13.99
C PRO A 423 2.24 -17.20 15.35
N VAL A 424 1.17 -16.77 16.01
CA VAL A 424 1.29 -16.10 17.33
C VAL A 424 1.87 -16.99 18.42
N GLN A 425 1.79 -18.31 18.24
CA GLN A 425 2.29 -19.31 19.19
C GLN A 425 3.81 -19.34 19.28
N VAL A 426 4.52 -18.78 18.29
CA VAL A 426 5.99 -18.70 18.29
C VAL A 426 6.51 -17.29 18.61
N ALA A 427 5.61 -16.37 18.98
CA ALA A 427 5.95 -14.97 19.17
C ALA A 427 6.42 -14.69 20.60
N ASP A 428 7.29 -13.70 20.75
CA ASP A 428 7.57 -13.12 22.07
C ASP A 428 6.28 -12.53 22.63
N ILE A 429 5.57 -11.76 21.79
CA ILE A 429 4.22 -11.26 22.04
C ILE A 429 3.33 -11.59 20.83
N GLY A 430 2.38 -12.50 21.01
CA GLY A 430 1.45 -12.94 19.99
C GLY A 430 0.05 -12.39 20.20
N LEU A 431 -0.58 -11.83 19.17
CA LEU A 431 -1.86 -11.13 19.25
C LEU A 431 -2.87 -11.79 18.31
N MET A 432 -3.79 -12.56 18.89
CA MET A 432 -4.81 -13.31 18.15
C MET A 432 -6.16 -12.61 18.25
N GLY A 433 -6.66 -12.11 17.12
CA GLY A 433 -7.95 -11.49 17.02
C GLY A 433 -9.09 -12.37 17.51
N CYS A 434 -9.95 -11.76 18.33
CA CYS A 434 -11.20 -12.30 18.84
C CYS A 434 -12.31 -11.23 18.81
N GLN A 435 -13.45 -11.54 19.40
CA GLN A 435 -14.52 -10.58 19.64
C GLN A 435 -14.75 -10.52 21.14
N VAL A 436 -14.85 -9.33 21.71
CA VAL A 436 -14.97 -9.11 23.15
C VAL A 436 -16.19 -8.24 23.45
N LYS A 437 -16.71 -8.28 24.68
CA LYS A 437 -17.81 -7.40 25.07
C LYS A 437 -17.30 -5.96 25.11
N ASN A 438 -18.15 -5.00 24.74
CA ASN A 438 -17.77 -3.59 24.79
C ASN A 438 -17.43 -3.17 26.24
N PRO A 439 -16.21 -2.70 26.53
CA PRO A 439 -15.82 -2.27 27.87
C PRO A 439 -16.64 -1.09 28.42
N SER A 440 -17.24 -0.26 27.55
CA SER A 440 -18.13 0.84 27.97
C SER A 440 -19.44 0.36 28.60
N GLY A 441 -19.74 -0.94 28.54
CA GLY A 441 -21.01 -1.52 28.99
C GLY A 441 -22.14 -1.43 27.97
N GLU A 442 -21.91 -0.78 26.82
CA GLU A 442 -22.87 -0.73 25.72
C GLU A 442 -23.12 -2.14 25.12
N LYS A 443 -24.32 -2.35 24.59
CA LYS A 443 -24.66 -3.63 23.93
C LYS A 443 -23.85 -3.77 22.63
N GLY A 444 -23.06 -4.84 22.55
CA GLY A 444 -22.33 -5.18 21.33
C GLY A 444 -21.06 -5.96 21.63
N MET A 445 -20.45 -6.47 20.57
CA MET A 445 -19.09 -6.99 20.61
C MET A 445 -18.18 -6.01 19.87
N VAL A 446 -16.98 -5.81 20.38
CA VAL A 446 -15.93 -5.01 19.74
C VAL A 446 -14.73 -5.88 19.41
N ASP A 447 -13.85 -5.36 18.56
CA ASP A 447 -12.59 -6.01 18.23
C ASP A 447 -11.72 -6.12 19.49
N GLY A 448 -11.13 -7.29 19.68
CA GLY A 448 -10.19 -7.54 20.76
C GLY A 448 -9.21 -8.63 20.38
N VAL A 449 -8.29 -8.93 21.31
CA VAL A 449 -7.21 -9.89 21.12
C VAL A 449 -7.04 -10.80 22.33
N ASN A 450 -6.63 -12.04 22.05
CA ASN A 450 -6.00 -12.92 23.02
C ASN A 450 -4.48 -12.80 22.85
N ILE A 451 -3.78 -12.55 23.96
CA ILE A 451 -2.33 -12.28 24.00
C ILE A 451 -1.59 -13.55 24.43
N PHE A 452 -0.64 -13.98 23.61
CA PHE A 452 0.28 -15.09 23.85
C PHE A 452 1.65 -14.52 24.19
N VAL A 453 2.38 -15.12 25.13
CA VAL A 453 3.67 -14.59 25.60
C VAL A 453 4.72 -15.68 25.69
N GLY A 454 5.89 -15.43 25.11
CA GLY A 454 7.10 -16.24 25.29
C GLY A 454 7.22 -17.46 24.38
N GLY A 455 6.52 -17.51 23.25
CA GLY A 455 6.72 -18.55 22.24
C GLY A 455 8.01 -18.34 21.47
N THR A 456 8.65 -19.42 21.01
CA THR A 456 9.94 -19.36 20.30
C THR A 456 9.99 -20.35 19.13
N VAL A 457 10.93 -20.13 18.22
CA VAL A 457 11.31 -21.06 17.14
C VAL A 457 12.82 -21.28 17.24
N GLY A 458 13.31 -22.37 16.67
CA GLY A 458 14.74 -22.65 16.67
C GLY A 458 15.13 -23.79 17.60
N PRO A 459 16.45 -24.01 17.81
CA PRO A 459 16.92 -24.99 18.78
C PRO A 459 16.33 -24.74 20.16
N GLY A 460 15.61 -25.72 20.72
CA GLY A 460 14.91 -25.58 22.00
C GLY A 460 13.68 -24.65 21.96
N GLY A 461 13.20 -24.32 20.77
CA GLY A 461 11.98 -23.55 20.55
C GLY A 461 10.76 -24.24 21.15
N HIS A 462 9.77 -23.45 21.57
CA HIS A 462 8.53 -23.98 22.11
C HIS A 462 7.30 -23.15 21.73
N LEU A 463 6.18 -23.83 21.47
CA LEU A 463 4.89 -23.21 21.13
C LEU A 463 4.08 -22.87 22.39
N LYS A 464 3.43 -21.70 22.35
CA LYS A 464 2.37 -21.34 23.33
C LYS A 464 1.01 -21.77 22.83
N GLU A 465 0.47 -22.85 23.40
CA GLU A 465 -0.85 -23.38 23.00
C GLU A 465 -2.02 -22.50 23.48
N HIS A 466 -1.85 -21.83 24.62
CA HIS A 466 -2.87 -21.02 25.25
C HIS A 466 -2.42 -19.56 25.41
N PRO A 467 -3.34 -18.59 25.31
CA PRO A 467 -3.04 -17.21 25.60
C PRO A 467 -2.77 -17.01 27.10
N GLU A 468 -1.85 -16.10 27.41
CA GLU A 468 -1.57 -15.61 28.77
C GLU A 468 -2.68 -14.67 29.24
N VAL A 469 -3.19 -13.82 28.33
CA VAL A 469 -4.27 -12.86 28.61
C VAL A 469 -5.34 -13.01 27.55
N GLU A 470 -6.59 -13.20 27.97
CA GLU A 470 -7.71 -13.37 27.05
C GLU A 470 -8.58 -12.12 26.94
N LYS A 471 -9.15 -11.93 25.74
CA LYS A 471 -10.25 -10.99 25.48
C LYS A 471 -9.96 -9.55 25.89
N VAL A 472 -8.78 -9.06 25.57
CA VAL A 472 -8.42 -7.64 25.72
C VAL A 472 -9.06 -6.85 24.58
N ALA A 473 -9.87 -5.83 24.88
CA ALA A 473 -10.42 -4.97 23.85
C ALA A 473 -9.32 -4.15 23.17
N CYS A 474 -9.40 -3.96 21.84
CA CYS A 474 -8.37 -3.19 21.13
C CYS A 474 -8.28 -1.73 21.64
N SER A 475 -9.36 -1.18 22.20
CA SER A 475 -9.39 0.15 22.83
C SER A 475 -8.57 0.23 24.13
N GLU A 476 -8.30 -0.89 24.78
CA GLU A 476 -7.59 -0.99 26.06
C GLU A 476 -6.21 -1.65 25.89
N LEU A 477 -5.83 -1.98 24.66
CA LEU A 477 -4.69 -2.83 24.37
C LEU A 477 -3.34 -2.15 24.64
N LEU A 478 -3.20 -0.86 24.32
CA LEU A 478 -1.90 -0.19 24.40
C LEU A 478 -1.32 -0.18 25.82
N PRO A 479 -2.06 0.20 26.89
CA PRO A 479 -1.56 0.09 28.27
C PRO A 479 -1.16 -1.34 28.65
N VAL A 480 -1.95 -2.35 28.25
CA VAL A 480 -1.65 -3.76 28.52
C VAL A 480 -0.34 -4.19 27.86
N LEU A 481 -0.11 -3.76 26.61
CA LEU A 481 1.15 -4.05 25.91
C LEU A 481 2.35 -3.32 26.52
N GLU A 482 2.16 -2.09 26.99
CA GLU A 482 3.22 -1.33 27.68
C GLU A 482 3.69 -2.08 28.93
N ASP A 483 2.76 -2.43 29.81
CA ASP A 483 3.06 -3.11 31.07
C ASP A 483 3.72 -4.47 30.81
N LEU A 484 3.22 -5.22 29.82
CA LEU A 484 3.78 -6.51 29.44
C LEU A 484 5.21 -6.39 28.89
N CYS A 485 5.51 -5.35 28.10
CA CYS A 485 6.86 -5.07 27.62
C CYS A 485 7.81 -4.77 28.78
N ILE A 486 7.37 -3.98 29.77
CA ILE A 486 8.18 -3.62 30.94
C ILE A 486 8.42 -4.85 31.82
N GLU A 487 7.35 -5.54 32.21
CA GLU A 487 7.41 -6.62 33.21
C GLU A 487 8.07 -7.90 32.69
N LYS A 488 7.85 -8.26 31.43
CA LYS A 488 8.30 -9.55 30.87
C LYS A 488 9.52 -9.45 29.97
N PHE A 489 9.74 -8.28 29.36
CA PHE A 489 10.81 -8.08 28.37
C PHE A 489 11.85 -7.03 28.80
N GLY A 490 11.68 -6.44 29.99
CA GLY A 490 12.62 -5.47 30.55
C GLY A 490 12.70 -4.17 29.77
N ALA A 491 11.60 -3.80 29.07
CA ALA A 491 11.49 -2.49 28.45
C ALA A 491 11.49 -1.39 29.52
N VAL A 492 12.00 -0.21 29.18
CA VAL A 492 12.13 0.93 30.10
C VAL A 492 11.38 2.12 29.52
N ARG A 493 10.59 2.82 30.34
CA ARG A 493 9.92 4.06 29.90
C ARG A 493 10.96 5.13 29.56
N LYS A 494 10.80 5.75 28.39
CA LYS A 494 11.63 6.88 27.96
C LYS A 494 11.39 8.09 28.86
N ALA A 495 12.45 8.84 29.14
CA ALA A 495 12.36 10.09 29.89
C ALA A 495 11.53 11.15 29.14
N VAL A 496 11.62 11.16 27.81
CA VAL A 496 10.84 12.00 26.92
C VAL A 496 10.30 11.11 25.79
N PRO A 497 8.96 10.96 25.65
CA PRO A 497 8.37 10.29 24.50
C PRO A 497 8.84 10.95 23.21
N SER A 498 9.26 10.16 22.23
CA SER A 498 9.56 10.70 20.90
C SER A 498 8.25 11.06 20.20
N GLU A 499 8.22 12.19 19.48
CA GLU A 499 7.12 12.47 18.55
C GLU A 499 6.95 11.27 17.62
N ASN A 500 5.72 10.77 17.47
CA ASN A 500 5.45 9.60 16.64
C ASN A 500 5.69 9.95 15.16
N PRO A 501 6.83 9.57 14.56
CA PRO A 501 7.30 10.28 13.37
C PRO A 501 6.61 9.82 12.07
N ARG A 502 5.76 8.79 12.07
CA ARG A 502 5.41 8.10 10.82
C ARG A 502 3.97 7.56 10.78
N HIS A 503 2.98 8.45 10.74
CA HIS A 503 1.68 8.08 10.17
C HIS A 503 1.81 7.86 8.66
N ALA A 504 2.30 6.70 8.27
CA ALA A 504 2.47 6.37 6.87
C ALA A 504 1.15 5.81 6.31
N ASP A 505 0.65 6.46 5.26
CA ASP A 505 -0.50 6.08 4.43
C ASP A 505 -0.33 4.73 3.67
N ARG A 506 0.53 3.83 4.17
CA ARG A 506 0.94 2.54 3.57
C ARG A 506 -0.22 1.56 3.36
N TRP A 507 -1.31 1.76 4.09
CA TRP A 507 -2.48 0.87 4.10
C TRP A 507 -3.65 1.40 3.26
N LYS A 508 -3.47 2.52 2.54
CA LYS A 508 -4.44 3.03 1.57
C LYS A 508 -4.60 2.02 0.43
N ILE A 509 -5.67 1.25 0.54
CA ILE A 509 -6.40 0.74 -0.61
C ILE A 509 -7.51 1.77 -0.81
N ASN A 510 -7.79 2.15 -2.06
CA ASN A 510 -8.89 3.08 -2.32
C ASN A 510 -10.18 2.54 -1.65
N LYS A 511 -11.01 3.45 -1.15
CA LYS A 511 -12.03 3.23 -0.09
C LYS A 511 -13.10 2.16 -0.37
N SER A 512 -13.06 1.44 -1.49
CA SER A 512 -13.96 0.32 -1.82
C SER A 512 -13.73 -0.93 -0.93
N ALA A 513 -12.58 -1.04 -0.27
CA ALA A 513 -12.10 -2.26 0.40
C ALA A 513 -12.51 -2.46 1.87
N GLN A 514 -13.26 -1.54 2.48
CA GLN A 514 -13.73 -1.68 3.86
C GLN A 514 -15.15 -2.28 3.92
N TYR A 515 -15.23 -3.61 3.86
CA TYR A 515 -16.44 -4.34 4.26
C TYR A 515 -16.07 -5.41 5.28
N THR A 516 -16.12 -5.05 6.57
CA THR A 516 -16.02 -5.98 7.69
C THR A 516 -17.29 -6.83 7.83
N LYS A 517 -17.12 -7.98 8.48
CA LYS A 517 -18.02 -9.13 8.54
C LYS A 517 -19.49 -8.82 8.86
N GLY A 518 -20.35 -9.23 7.94
CA GLY A 518 -21.71 -9.66 8.24
C GLY A 518 -22.43 -9.95 6.93
N ILE A 519 -23.14 -11.08 6.83
CA ILE A 519 -24.38 -11.04 6.06
C ILE A 519 -25.46 -10.90 7.12
N PRO A 520 -25.99 -9.70 7.39
CA PRO A 520 -27.36 -9.56 7.83
C PRO A 520 -28.21 -9.14 6.64
N LYS A 521 -29.43 -9.68 6.61
CA LYS A 521 -30.53 -9.26 5.75
C LYS A 521 -30.57 -7.74 5.62
N ALA A 522 -30.63 -7.26 4.36
CA ALA A 522 -30.99 -5.90 3.98
C ALA A 522 -30.44 -4.80 4.91
N LEU A 523 -29.18 -4.39 4.73
CA LEU A 523 -28.76 -3.07 5.19
C LEU A 523 -29.65 -2.04 4.50
N GLY A 524 -30.29 -1.18 5.31
CA GLY A 524 -31.11 -0.09 4.81
C GLY A 524 -30.33 0.77 3.82
N LYS A 525 -31.03 1.33 2.83
CA LYS A 525 -30.45 2.27 1.86
C LYS A 525 -29.73 3.37 2.63
N ALA A 526 -28.49 3.67 2.27
CA ALA A 526 -27.72 4.75 2.86
C ALA A 526 -28.52 6.04 2.73
N THR A 527 -28.91 6.63 3.86
CA THR A 527 -29.85 7.76 3.85
C THR A 527 -29.21 9.07 4.23
N HIS A 528 -28.16 9.10 5.06
CA HIS A 528 -27.53 10.36 5.53
C HIS A 528 -26.01 10.23 5.67
N ILE A 529 -25.28 11.34 5.61
CA ILE A 529 -23.84 11.45 5.80
C ILE A 529 -23.53 12.54 6.83
N CYS A 530 -22.66 12.24 7.78
CA CYS A 530 -22.13 13.22 8.70
C CYS A 530 -21.18 14.16 7.96
N THR A 531 -21.52 15.43 7.87
CA THR A 531 -20.73 16.46 7.19
C THR A 531 -19.45 16.81 7.91
N SER A 532 -19.31 16.41 9.18
CA SER A 532 -18.10 16.67 9.97
C SER A 532 -16.99 15.65 9.73
N CYS A 533 -17.31 14.40 9.38
CA CYS A 533 -16.30 13.34 9.23
C CYS A 533 -16.54 12.38 8.05
N GLY A 534 -17.65 12.53 7.33
CA GLY A 534 -18.03 11.65 6.23
C GLY A 534 -18.66 10.31 6.65
N TYR A 535 -18.99 10.10 7.93
CA TYR A 535 -19.68 8.88 8.39
C TYR A 535 -21.04 8.74 7.72
N ILE A 536 -21.26 7.63 7.01
CA ILE A 536 -22.52 7.37 6.32
C ILE A 536 -23.45 6.57 7.23
N TYR A 537 -24.62 7.15 7.52
CA TYR A 537 -25.68 6.50 8.27
C TYR A 537 -26.37 5.43 7.39
N GLN A 538 -26.13 4.17 7.73
CA GLN A 538 -26.68 2.97 7.06
C GLN A 538 -27.32 2.01 8.06
N GLU A 539 -28.06 2.54 9.04
CA GLU A 539 -28.68 1.73 10.08
C GLU A 539 -30.11 1.27 9.72
N ASN A 540 -30.59 0.27 10.46
CA ASN A 540 -31.91 -0.34 10.24
C ASN A 540 -33.10 0.55 10.67
N GLN A 541 -32.84 1.66 11.38
CA GLN A 541 -33.84 2.66 11.73
C GLN A 541 -33.72 3.87 10.79
N ALA A 542 -34.84 4.47 10.40
CA ALA A 542 -34.81 5.68 9.60
C ALA A 542 -34.06 6.79 10.36
N PHE A 543 -33.18 7.53 9.70
CA PHE A 543 -32.40 8.58 10.36
C PHE A 543 -33.28 9.60 11.09
N MET A 544 -34.46 9.91 10.53
CA MET A 544 -35.43 10.84 11.12
C MET A 544 -36.04 10.34 12.44
N THR A 545 -35.99 9.02 12.70
CA THR A 545 -36.50 8.43 13.95
C THR A 545 -35.45 8.32 15.05
N GLN A 546 -34.20 8.75 14.80
CA GLN A 546 -33.16 8.83 15.82
C GLN A 546 -33.49 9.91 16.86
N SER A 547 -33.06 9.72 18.12
CA SER A 547 -33.22 10.73 19.17
C SER A 547 -32.45 12.00 18.85
N GLU A 548 -32.83 13.15 19.43
CA GLU A 548 -32.07 14.40 19.27
C GLU A 548 -30.66 14.33 19.86
N ASP A 549 -30.46 13.45 20.85
CA ASP A 549 -29.14 13.16 21.45
C ASP A 549 -28.29 12.20 20.61
N PHE A 550 -28.78 11.77 19.44
CA PHE A 550 -28.00 10.95 18.52
C PHE A 550 -26.75 11.72 18.08
N VAL A 551 -25.59 11.12 18.28
CA VAL A 551 -24.31 11.65 17.85
C VAL A 551 -23.68 10.73 16.81
N CYS A 552 -22.88 11.31 15.92
CA CYS A 552 -22.15 10.58 14.93
C CYS A 552 -21.26 9.52 15.61
N PRO A 553 -21.43 8.21 15.31
CA PRO A 553 -20.61 7.16 15.91
C PRO A 553 -19.11 7.29 15.59
N SER A 554 -18.76 8.03 14.54
CA SER A 554 -17.37 8.22 14.11
C SER A 554 -16.68 9.44 14.69
N CYS A 555 -17.39 10.52 15.00
CA CYS A 555 -16.76 11.78 15.44
C CYS A 555 -17.53 12.51 16.56
N SER A 556 -18.58 11.89 17.06
CA SER A 556 -19.48 12.43 18.09
C SER A 556 -20.18 13.75 17.72
N ALA A 557 -20.11 14.17 16.45
CA ALA A 557 -20.85 15.34 15.96
C ALA A 557 -22.37 15.14 16.15
N PRO A 558 -23.12 16.17 16.55
CA PRO A 558 -24.55 16.05 16.83
C PRO A 558 -25.34 15.63 15.58
N LYS A 559 -26.55 15.09 15.77
CA LYS A 559 -27.50 14.71 14.70
C LYS A 559 -27.69 15.81 13.64
N SER A 560 -27.62 17.08 14.04
CA SER A 560 -27.70 18.24 13.14
C SER A 560 -26.56 18.32 12.10
N LYS A 561 -25.47 17.59 12.29
CA LYS A 561 -24.35 17.48 11.34
C LYS A 561 -24.50 16.34 10.35
N PHE A 562 -25.69 15.75 10.22
CA PHE A 562 -25.99 14.75 9.20
C PHE A 562 -26.89 15.32 8.11
N GLU A 563 -26.55 15.03 6.86
CA GLU A 563 -27.31 15.45 5.67
C GLU A 563 -27.80 14.24 4.90
N ALA A 564 -28.98 14.30 4.29
CA ALA A 564 -29.52 13.19 3.51
C ALA A 564 -28.67 12.90 2.26
N LEU A 565 -28.31 11.64 2.06
CA LEU A 565 -27.69 11.14 0.83
C LEU A 565 -28.71 11.18 -0.31
N ARG A 566 -28.37 11.91 -1.37
CA ARG A 566 -29.19 12.02 -2.59
C ARG A 566 -28.79 10.93 -3.59
N ASP A 567 -29.79 10.41 -4.31
CA ASP A 567 -29.65 9.24 -5.20
C ASP A 567 -28.83 9.60 -6.45
N SER A 568 -27.83 8.78 -6.79
CA SER A 568 -26.82 9.08 -7.81
C SER A 568 -27.30 8.93 -9.27
N LYS A 569 -28.61 8.79 -9.49
CA LYS A 569 -29.24 8.60 -10.80
C LYS A 569 -30.24 9.70 -11.17
N ASP A 570 -30.42 10.70 -10.32
CA ASP A 570 -31.32 11.81 -10.60
C ASP A 570 -30.57 12.90 -11.40
N PRO A 571 -30.94 13.23 -12.64
CA PRO A 571 -30.33 14.32 -13.40
C PRO A 571 -30.61 15.71 -12.80
N ALA A 572 -31.57 15.82 -11.87
CA ALA A 572 -31.78 17.00 -11.03
C ALA A 572 -30.93 16.98 -9.75
N SER A 573 -30.11 15.93 -9.54
CA SER A 573 -29.08 15.87 -8.49
C SER A 573 -27.73 16.45 -8.90
N SER A 574 -27.68 17.18 -10.02
CA SER A 574 -26.57 18.09 -10.26
C SER A 574 -26.38 18.95 -9.01
N ARG A 575 -25.16 18.99 -8.46
CA ARG A 575 -24.74 20.24 -7.84
C ARG A 575 -24.55 21.19 -9.02
N PRO A 576 -25.38 22.23 -9.19
CA PRO A 576 -24.92 23.36 -9.97
C PRO A 576 -23.65 23.87 -9.26
N VAL A 577 -22.73 24.43 -10.05
CA VAL A 577 -21.73 25.43 -9.66
C VAL A 577 -21.95 25.92 -8.23
N LYS A 578 -21.06 25.60 -7.28
CA LYS A 578 -21.11 25.94 -5.83
C LYS A 578 -22.09 27.09 -5.56
N GLU A 579 -23.39 26.79 -5.40
CA GLU A 579 -24.37 27.82 -5.06
C GLU A 579 -24.08 28.14 -3.61
N TYR A 580 -23.46 29.29 -3.37
CA TYR A 580 -23.24 29.77 -2.02
C TYR A 580 -24.60 29.80 -1.31
N PRO A 581 -24.65 29.44 -0.01
CA PRO A 581 -25.83 29.68 0.79
C PRO A 581 -26.36 31.09 0.53
N SER A 582 -27.67 31.31 0.44
CA SER A 582 -28.25 32.63 0.13
C SER A 582 -27.86 33.74 1.12
N ASN A 583 -27.23 33.37 2.24
CA ASN A 583 -26.68 34.24 3.28
C ASN A 583 -25.13 34.33 3.28
N ALA A 584 -24.42 33.74 2.31
CA ALA A 584 -22.97 33.87 2.21
C ALA A 584 -22.60 35.31 1.85
N MET A 585 -21.68 35.90 2.61
CA MET A 585 -21.19 37.24 2.35
C MET A 585 -20.14 37.16 1.24
N VAL A 586 -20.54 37.48 0.00
CA VAL A 586 -19.68 37.41 -1.17
C VAL A 586 -19.12 38.79 -1.49
N THR A 587 -17.79 38.86 -1.65
CA THR A 587 -17.09 40.13 -1.91
C THR A 587 -17.33 40.61 -3.35
N LEU A 588 -17.17 39.72 -4.34
CA LEU A 588 -17.39 40.06 -5.75
C LEU A 588 -18.87 39.84 -6.12
N GLN A 589 -19.66 40.91 -6.12
CA GLN A 589 -21.12 40.86 -6.34
C GLN A 589 -21.53 40.86 -7.82
N GLY A 590 -20.92 39.98 -8.61
CA GLY A 590 -21.20 39.82 -10.05
C GLY A 590 -20.08 40.30 -10.96
N ALA A 591 -20.15 39.92 -12.24
CA ALA A 591 -19.08 40.15 -13.21
C ALA A 591 -18.71 41.64 -13.32
N GLY A 592 -17.41 41.95 -13.21
CA GLY A 592 -16.90 43.32 -13.25
C GLY A 592 -17.19 44.16 -12.00
N SER A 593 -17.64 43.56 -10.89
CA SER A 593 -17.81 44.28 -9.63
C SER A 593 -16.47 44.81 -9.12
N THR A 594 -16.47 46.00 -8.53
CA THR A 594 -15.27 46.65 -8.01
C THR A 594 -15.31 46.74 -6.48
N VAL A 595 -14.19 46.42 -5.83
CA VAL A 595 -14.04 46.47 -4.37
C VAL A 595 -12.64 46.96 -3.99
N GLU A 596 -12.55 47.73 -2.91
CA GLU A 596 -11.26 48.11 -2.31
C GLU A 596 -10.87 47.09 -1.25
N LEU A 597 -9.73 46.42 -1.43
CA LEU A 597 -9.21 45.48 -0.43
C LEU A 597 -7.89 45.98 0.14
N LYS A 598 -7.73 45.73 1.44
CA LYS A 598 -6.64 46.26 2.26
C LYS A 598 -5.53 45.23 2.40
N LEU A 599 -4.28 45.59 2.11
CA LEU A 599 -3.14 44.70 2.32
C LEU A 599 -2.93 44.48 3.83
N ILE A 600 -2.95 43.22 4.28
CA ILE A 600 -2.74 42.86 5.69
C ILE A 600 -1.51 41.99 5.93
N SER A 601 -0.97 41.34 4.89
CA SER A 601 0.31 40.63 4.97
C SER A 601 1.05 40.66 3.64
N LYS A 602 2.39 40.74 3.70
CA LYS A 602 3.30 40.64 2.56
C LYS A 602 4.47 39.76 2.96
N VAL A 603 4.64 38.62 2.27
CA VAL A 603 5.66 37.61 2.59
C VAL A 603 6.53 37.35 1.36
N ASP A 604 7.85 37.45 1.52
CA ASP A 604 8.81 37.11 0.47
C ASP A 604 8.94 35.60 0.31
N ILE A 605 8.78 35.10 -0.92
CA ILE A 605 8.89 33.67 -1.27
C ILE A 605 10.20 33.38 -2.01
N SER A 606 10.59 34.28 -2.92
CA SER A 606 11.86 34.24 -3.63
C SER A 606 12.41 35.65 -3.81
N SER A 607 13.58 35.76 -4.43
CA SER A 607 14.20 37.08 -4.74
C SER A 607 13.29 38.02 -5.54
N ASP A 608 12.33 37.48 -6.29
CA ASP A 608 11.43 38.26 -7.14
C ASP A 608 9.95 37.89 -7.00
N THR A 609 9.56 37.07 -6.01
CA THR A 609 8.17 36.62 -5.85
C THR A 609 7.70 36.74 -4.40
N ARG A 610 6.47 37.22 -4.21
CA ARG A 610 5.86 37.51 -2.91
C ARG A 610 4.43 37.01 -2.83
N ILE A 611 3.98 36.63 -1.63
CA ILE A 611 2.56 36.41 -1.33
C ILE A 611 1.99 37.67 -0.69
N PHE A 612 0.93 38.20 -1.29
CA PHE A 612 0.16 39.34 -0.80
C PHE A 612 -1.19 38.86 -0.27
N ARG A 613 -1.47 39.14 1.00
CA ARG A 613 -2.77 38.86 1.64
C ARG A 613 -3.57 40.12 1.76
N PHE A 614 -4.75 40.14 1.17
CA PHE A 614 -5.71 41.24 1.31
C PHE A 614 -6.88 40.81 2.18
N ALA A 615 -7.30 41.69 3.10
CA ALA A 615 -8.50 41.47 3.90
C ALA A 615 -9.76 41.63 3.05
N LEU A 616 -10.68 40.69 3.17
CA LEU A 616 -12.04 40.82 2.65
C LEU A 616 -12.86 41.75 3.57
N PRO A 617 -14.04 42.26 3.13
CA PRO A 617 -14.77 43.28 3.88
C PRO A 617 -15.10 42.92 5.33
N THR A 618 -15.29 41.63 5.63
CA THR A 618 -15.37 41.10 7.01
C THR A 618 -14.71 39.73 7.10
N GLU A 619 -14.42 39.25 8.31
CA GLU A 619 -13.85 37.91 8.57
C GLU A 619 -14.74 36.75 8.08
N SER A 620 -16.02 37.02 7.81
CA SER A 620 -16.98 36.03 7.29
C SER A 620 -17.15 36.08 5.77
N HIS A 621 -16.52 37.04 5.07
CA HIS A 621 -16.62 37.12 3.62
C HIS A 621 -15.77 36.04 2.94
N ILE A 622 -16.23 35.59 1.79
CA ILE A 622 -15.42 34.89 0.78
C ILE A 622 -15.17 35.83 -0.42
N LEU A 623 -14.24 35.48 -1.30
CA LEU A 623 -13.98 36.29 -2.49
C LEU A 623 -15.14 36.19 -3.48
N GLY A 624 -15.61 34.97 -3.77
CA GLY A 624 -16.66 34.70 -4.75
C GLY A 624 -16.15 34.60 -6.18
N LEU A 625 -14.96 34.02 -6.38
CA LEU A 625 -14.34 33.90 -7.69
C LEU A 625 -14.56 32.50 -8.27
N PRO A 626 -15.31 32.36 -9.39
CA PRO A 626 -15.46 31.08 -10.07
C PRO A 626 -14.12 30.45 -10.45
N VAL A 627 -14.03 29.12 -10.37
CA VAL A 627 -12.78 28.37 -10.59
C VAL A 627 -12.38 28.44 -12.06
N GLY A 628 -11.21 29.02 -12.37
CA GLY A 628 -10.75 29.30 -13.73
C GLY A 628 -10.88 30.78 -14.13
N GLN A 629 -11.48 31.61 -13.27
CA GLN A 629 -11.52 33.06 -13.44
C GLN A 629 -10.43 33.75 -12.60
N HIS A 630 -10.24 35.05 -12.83
CA HIS A 630 -9.27 35.91 -12.16
C HIS A 630 -9.91 37.24 -11.75
N VAL A 631 -9.17 38.05 -11.01
CA VAL A 631 -9.53 39.45 -10.73
C VAL A 631 -8.53 40.35 -11.42
N SER A 632 -8.93 41.57 -11.78
CA SER A 632 -7.98 42.62 -12.14
C SER A 632 -7.66 43.44 -10.90
N ILE A 633 -6.38 43.57 -10.57
CA ILE A 633 -5.92 44.49 -9.54
C ILE A 633 -5.54 45.80 -10.24
N ALA A 634 -6.05 46.91 -9.73
CA ALA A 634 -5.85 48.23 -10.29
C ALA A 634 -5.41 49.27 -9.24
N PHE A 635 -4.63 50.23 -9.70
CA PHE A 635 -4.37 51.47 -9.00
C PHE A 635 -4.30 52.62 -10.01
N THR A 636 -4.48 53.85 -9.52
CA THR A 636 -4.23 55.06 -10.31
C THR A 636 -2.87 55.61 -9.91
N ASP A 637 -1.98 55.81 -10.89
CA ASP A 637 -0.67 56.40 -10.64
C ASP A 637 -0.75 57.92 -10.43
N ASP A 638 0.37 58.53 -10.05
CA ASP A 638 0.46 59.98 -9.78
C ASP A 638 0.12 60.85 -11.01
N ALA A 639 0.16 60.27 -12.22
CA ALA A 639 -0.20 60.93 -13.48
C ALA A 639 -1.70 60.79 -13.81
N GLY A 640 -2.49 60.13 -12.97
CA GLY A 640 -3.91 59.87 -13.20
C GLY A 640 -4.18 58.71 -14.15
N THR A 641 -3.17 57.90 -14.48
CA THR A 641 -3.31 56.74 -15.36
C THR A 641 -3.70 55.51 -14.55
N VAL A 642 -4.77 54.83 -14.95
CA VAL A 642 -5.19 53.58 -14.33
C VAL A 642 -4.32 52.43 -14.85
N VAL A 643 -3.56 51.81 -13.96
CA VAL A 643 -2.77 50.61 -14.24
C VAL A 643 -3.52 49.40 -13.68
N SER A 644 -3.97 48.51 -14.56
CA SER A 644 -4.77 47.34 -14.22
C SER A 644 -4.12 46.05 -14.76
N ARG A 645 -4.06 44.99 -13.96
CA ARG A 645 -3.46 43.70 -14.34
C ARG A 645 -4.24 42.49 -13.78
N PRO A 646 -4.40 41.40 -14.54
CA PRO A 646 -5.10 40.21 -14.10
C PRO A 646 -4.23 39.37 -13.14
N TYR A 647 -4.85 38.83 -12.10
CA TYR A 647 -4.24 37.93 -11.13
C TYR A 647 -5.22 36.85 -10.68
N THR A 648 -4.77 35.60 -10.68
CA THR A 648 -5.51 34.49 -10.09
C THR A 648 -5.03 34.27 -8.65
N PRO A 649 -5.94 34.24 -7.66
CA PRO A 649 -5.57 33.99 -6.27
C PRO A 649 -5.10 32.55 -6.06
N ILE A 650 -4.29 32.37 -5.01
CA ILE A 650 -3.88 31.05 -4.52
C ILE A 650 -4.73 30.58 -3.33
N SER A 651 -5.62 31.42 -2.80
CA SER A 651 -6.67 31.04 -1.84
C SER A 651 -7.95 30.60 -2.57
N SER A 652 -8.83 29.87 -1.89
CA SER A 652 -10.15 29.49 -2.40
C SER A 652 -11.26 30.13 -1.59
N ASP A 653 -12.52 29.96 -2.00
CA ASP A 653 -13.67 30.35 -1.19
C ASP A 653 -13.92 29.45 0.03
N ASP A 654 -12.92 28.67 0.45
CA ASP A 654 -12.89 28.04 1.78
C ASP A 654 -12.03 28.85 2.76
N ASP A 655 -11.19 29.75 2.24
CA ASP A 655 -10.48 30.77 3.00
C ASP A 655 -11.42 31.96 3.22
N VAL A 656 -11.92 32.12 4.45
CA VAL A 656 -12.80 33.22 4.83
C VAL A 656 -12.00 34.40 5.39
N GLY A 657 -12.45 35.62 5.09
CA GLY A 657 -11.91 36.86 5.63
C GLY A 657 -10.67 37.40 4.90
N TYR A 658 -10.05 36.64 4.00
CA TYR A 658 -8.88 37.09 3.25
C TYR A 658 -8.78 36.46 1.86
N VAL A 659 -7.93 37.04 1.01
CA VAL A 659 -7.51 36.46 -0.28
C VAL A 659 -5.99 36.60 -0.44
N ASP A 660 -5.34 35.54 -0.91
CA ASP A 660 -3.90 35.48 -1.13
C ASP A 660 -3.54 35.46 -2.62
N PHE A 661 -2.53 36.23 -3.00
CA PHE A 661 -1.96 36.26 -4.35
C PHE A 661 -0.46 36.02 -4.34
N CYS A 662 0.01 35.03 -5.10
CA CYS A 662 1.44 34.81 -5.35
C CYS A 662 1.86 35.57 -6.61
N ILE A 663 2.59 36.67 -6.46
CA ILE A 663 2.90 37.62 -7.53
C ILE A 663 4.41 37.81 -7.67
N LYS A 664 4.89 37.74 -8.92
CA LYS A 664 6.26 38.05 -9.30
C LYS A 664 6.43 39.55 -9.56
N ILE A 665 7.46 40.15 -8.99
CA ILE A 665 7.80 41.57 -9.05
C ILE A 665 8.86 41.79 -10.13
N TYR A 666 8.47 42.51 -11.18
CA TYR A 666 9.36 42.92 -12.26
C TYR A 666 9.82 44.37 -12.05
N GLN A 667 11.13 44.62 -12.15
CA GLN A 667 11.72 45.93 -11.84
C GLN A 667 11.16 47.08 -12.71
N ASP A 668 10.75 46.80 -13.94
CA ASP A 668 10.25 47.82 -14.88
C ASP A 668 8.71 47.91 -14.93
N GLY A 669 7.99 47.05 -14.20
CA GLY A 669 6.54 47.01 -14.24
C GLY A 669 5.89 48.02 -13.30
N ALA A 670 5.05 48.92 -13.80
CA ALA A 670 4.32 49.89 -12.97
C ALA A 670 3.50 49.22 -11.85
N MET A 671 2.78 48.13 -12.16
CA MET A 671 2.06 47.34 -11.16
C MET A 671 2.99 46.66 -10.15
N SER A 672 4.10 46.09 -10.62
CA SER A 672 5.09 45.46 -9.75
C SER A 672 5.72 46.46 -8.77
N LYS A 673 6.09 47.67 -9.24
CA LYS A 673 6.58 48.74 -8.37
C LYS A 673 5.56 49.12 -7.31
N LYS A 674 4.29 49.31 -7.71
CA LYS A 674 3.22 49.65 -6.78
C LYS A 674 3.02 48.58 -5.71
N LEU A 675 2.87 47.31 -6.10
CA LEU A 675 2.69 46.19 -5.18
C LEU A 675 3.90 46.04 -4.23
N ASP A 676 5.11 46.22 -4.75
CA ASP A 676 6.32 46.09 -3.92
C ASP A 676 6.43 47.21 -2.86
N SER A 677 6.06 48.44 -3.23
CA SER A 677 6.03 49.59 -2.31
C SER A 677 4.79 49.65 -1.42
N LEU A 678 3.76 48.83 -1.68
CA LEU A 678 2.47 48.88 -0.99
C LEU A 678 2.67 48.64 0.52
N ALA A 679 2.23 49.60 1.33
CA ALA A 679 2.35 49.51 2.78
C ALA A 679 1.24 48.61 3.35
N LEU A 680 1.50 47.96 4.49
CA LEU A 680 0.44 47.31 5.24
C LEU A 680 -0.64 48.35 5.58
N ASN A 681 -1.89 47.94 5.43
CA ASN A 681 -3.09 48.75 5.58
C ASN A 681 -3.44 49.68 4.41
N GLU A 682 -2.64 49.75 3.36
CA GLU A 682 -3.00 50.45 2.12
C GLU A 682 -3.97 49.60 1.28
N THR A 683 -4.84 50.25 0.51
CA THR A 683 -5.84 49.57 -0.33
C THR A 683 -5.41 49.52 -1.80
N MET A 684 -5.93 48.51 -2.49
CA MET A 684 -5.90 48.40 -3.94
C MET A 684 -7.31 48.12 -4.44
N THR A 685 -7.60 48.56 -5.66
CA THR A 685 -8.88 48.30 -6.32
C THR A 685 -8.85 46.91 -6.96
N PHE A 686 -9.86 46.10 -6.70
CA PHE A 686 -10.06 44.78 -7.29
C PHE A 686 -11.32 44.79 -8.14
N GLU A 687 -11.20 44.37 -9.39
CA GLU A 687 -12.30 44.20 -10.34
C GLU A 687 -12.50 42.71 -10.64
N GLY A 688 -13.69 42.17 -10.45
CA GLY A 688 -13.96 40.77 -10.70
C GLY A 688 -15.37 40.30 -10.37
N PRO A 689 -15.68 39.02 -10.65
CA PRO A 689 -14.80 38.06 -11.32
C PRO A 689 -14.68 38.33 -12.84
N LEU A 690 -13.53 38.00 -13.43
CA LEU A 690 -13.19 38.17 -14.85
C LEU A 690 -12.65 36.87 -15.46
N GLY A 691 -12.86 36.66 -16.75
CA GLY A 691 -12.35 35.50 -17.48
C GLY A 691 -13.45 34.64 -18.08
N ASN A 692 -13.08 33.88 -19.11
CA ASN A 692 -14.03 33.21 -19.98
C ASN A 692 -14.23 31.72 -19.65
N VAL A 693 -13.47 31.18 -18.69
CA VAL A 693 -13.42 29.75 -18.42
C VAL A 693 -13.85 29.49 -16.99
N THR A 694 -14.68 28.47 -16.80
CA THR A 694 -15.03 27.99 -15.47
C THR A 694 -14.99 26.48 -15.43
N TYR A 695 -14.22 25.91 -14.50
CA TYR A 695 -14.35 24.51 -14.14
C TYR A 695 -15.56 24.36 -13.22
N THR A 696 -16.60 23.68 -13.70
CA THR A 696 -17.90 23.66 -13.03
C THR A 696 -18.06 22.43 -12.14
N ASP A 697 -17.89 21.24 -12.71
CA ASP A 697 -18.07 19.97 -12.00
C ASP A 697 -17.42 18.81 -12.77
N ARG A 698 -16.81 17.82 -12.09
CA ARG A 698 -16.41 16.48 -12.62
C ARG A 698 -16.08 16.39 -14.12
N GLY A 699 -14.99 17.01 -14.54
CA GLY A 699 -14.53 16.99 -15.92
C GLY A 699 -15.36 17.88 -16.86
N GLN A 700 -16.05 18.89 -16.31
CA GLN A 700 -16.83 19.86 -17.06
C GLN A 700 -16.19 21.26 -17.03
N PHE A 701 -15.99 21.82 -18.22
CA PHE A 701 -15.54 23.19 -18.41
C PHE A 701 -16.64 23.97 -19.15
N SER A 702 -16.97 25.14 -18.63
CA SER A 702 -17.80 26.16 -19.27
C SER A 702 -16.89 27.21 -19.89
N ILE A 703 -17.04 27.47 -21.19
CA ILE A 703 -16.23 28.43 -21.95
C ILE A 703 -17.15 29.47 -22.57
N TYR A 704 -17.15 30.67 -22.01
CA TYR A 704 -17.89 31.82 -22.50
C TYR A 704 -17.17 32.49 -23.67
N ASN A 705 -17.88 32.68 -24.78
CA ASN A 705 -17.39 33.43 -25.91
C ASN A 705 -17.93 34.87 -25.85
N PRO A 706 -17.12 35.89 -25.50
CA PRO A 706 -17.60 37.25 -25.42
C PRO A 706 -18.03 37.84 -26.76
N ALA A 707 -17.58 37.28 -27.89
CA ALA A 707 -17.95 37.77 -29.22
C ALA A 707 -19.34 37.30 -29.66
N THR A 708 -19.74 36.09 -29.27
CA THR A 708 -21.05 35.50 -29.66
C THR A 708 -22.02 35.42 -28.50
N THR A 709 -21.56 35.66 -27.27
CA THR A 709 -22.26 35.44 -25.99
C THR A 709 -22.66 33.99 -25.70
N ASP A 710 -22.20 33.05 -26.54
CA ASP A 710 -22.44 31.63 -26.33
C ASP A 710 -21.58 31.05 -25.21
N VAL A 711 -22.09 30.01 -24.56
CA VAL A 711 -21.36 29.21 -23.58
C VAL A 711 -21.19 27.80 -24.13
N ASP A 712 -19.96 27.42 -24.44
CA ASP A 712 -19.61 26.05 -24.80
C ASP A 712 -19.34 25.23 -23.54
N VAL A 713 -20.06 24.12 -23.36
CA VAL A 713 -19.94 23.25 -22.19
C VAL A 713 -19.26 21.96 -22.59
N ARG A 714 -17.97 21.88 -22.31
CA ARG A 714 -17.18 20.68 -22.54
C ARG A 714 -17.37 19.73 -21.38
N SER A 715 -17.94 18.55 -21.64
CA SER A 715 -18.24 17.52 -20.63
C SER A 715 -17.47 16.24 -20.94
N GLY A 716 -17.29 15.36 -19.93
CA GLY A 716 -16.61 14.07 -20.11
C GLY A 716 -15.09 14.18 -20.25
N VAL A 717 -14.49 15.24 -19.72
CA VAL A 717 -13.03 15.37 -19.65
C VAL A 717 -12.52 14.49 -18.52
N ASN A 718 -11.94 13.34 -18.87
CA ASN A 718 -11.35 12.43 -17.88
C ASN A 718 -9.89 12.77 -17.57
N ASN A 719 -9.23 13.55 -18.42
CA ASN A 719 -7.83 13.92 -18.27
C ASN A 719 -7.63 15.42 -18.49
N VAL A 720 -6.96 16.09 -17.55
CA VAL A 720 -6.54 17.48 -17.65
C VAL A 720 -5.03 17.54 -17.66
N VAL A 721 -4.45 18.05 -18.74
CA VAL A 721 -3.00 18.24 -18.87
C VAL A 721 -2.68 19.72 -18.75
N MET A 722 -1.96 20.09 -17.70
CA MET A 722 -1.62 21.47 -17.38
C MET A 722 -0.16 21.71 -17.74
N VAL A 723 0.15 22.80 -18.45
CA VAL A 723 1.53 23.18 -18.78
C VAL A 723 1.72 24.65 -18.40
N CYS A 724 2.54 24.93 -17.40
CA CYS A 724 2.73 26.30 -16.94
C CYS A 724 4.17 26.65 -16.58
N GLY A 725 4.44 27.95 -16.42
CA GLY A 725 5.75 28.42 -15.96
C GLY A 725 5.69 29.61 -15.01
N GLY A 726 6.60 29.65 -14.03
CA GLY A 726 6.66 30.69 -13.00
C GLY A 726 5.33 30.85 -12.25
N THR A 727 4.80 32.07 -12.17
CA THR A 727 3.50 32.35 -11.51
C THR A 727 2.29 31.83 -12.28
N GLY A 728 2.46 31.27 -13.50
CA GLY A 728 1.37 30.59 -14.23
C GLY A 728 0.81 29.36 -13.52
N ILE A 729 1.40 28.96 -12.38
CA ILE A 729 0.87 27.93 -11.49
C ILE A 729 -0.44 28.34 -10.79
N THR A 730 -0.70 29.63 -10.58
CA THR A 730 -1.85 30.08 -9.78
C THR A 730 -3.22 29.66 -10.37
N PRO A 731 -3.52 29.82 -11.67
CA PRO A 731 -4.75 29.27 -12.25
C PRO A 731 -4.80 27.75 -12.25
N MET A 732 -3.65 27.08 -12.41
CA MET A 732 -3.59 25.61 -12.36
C MET A 732 -3.94 25.08 -10.98
N LEU A 733 -3.41 25.71 -9.93
CA LEU A 733 -3.68 25.34 -8.54
C LEU A 733 -5.16 25.51 -8.18
N GLN A 734 -5.82 26.56 -8.68
CA GLN A 734 -7.25 26.80 -8.47
C GLN A 734 -8.08 25.62 -9.01
N VAL A 735 -7.78 25.17 -10.24
CA VAL A 735 -8.47 24.03 -10.87
C VAL A 735 -8.10 22.71 -10.17
N ILE A 736 -6.83 22.47 -9.85
CA ILE A 736 -6.35 21.28 -9.13
C ILE A 736 -7.12 21.12 -7.81
N ARG A 737 -7.13 22.16 -6.97
CA ARG A 737 -7.79 22.10 -5.66
C ARG A 737 -9.28 21.86 -5.80
N GLN A 738 -9.93 22.46 -6.80
CA GLN A 738 -11.36 22.24 -7.03
C GLN A 738 -11.67 20.78 -7.43
N ILE A 739 -10.89 20.20 -8.35
CA ILE A 739 -11.01 18.79 -8.76
C ILE A 739 -10.87 17.89 -7.53
N PHE A 740 -9.78 18.03 -6.78
CA PHE A 740 -9.47 17.08 -5.71
C PHE A 740 -10.24 17.31 -4.40
N LYS A 741 -10.97 18.42 -4.29
CA LYS A 741 -11.90 18.67 -3.20
C LYS A 741 -13.21 17.89 -3.36
N ASP A 742 -13.68 17.65 -4.59
CA ASP A 742 -14.83 16.77 -4.81
C ASP A 742 -14.39 15.30 -4.81
N VAL A 743 -14.74 14.58 -3.76
CA VAL A 743 -14.46 13.14 -3.61
C VAL A 743 -15.09 12.27 -4.71
N GLY A 744 -16.06 12.78 -5.46
CA GLY A 744 -16.67 12.12 -6.61
C GLY A 744 -16.04 12.48 -7.96
N ASP A 745 -15.09 13.42 -7.98
CA ASP A 745 -14.39 13.81 -9.18
C ASP A 745 -13.21 12.88 -9.45
N THR A 746 -13.28 12.17 -10.58
CA THR A 746 -12.29 11.18 -11.00
C THR A 746 -11.33 11.71 -12.05
N THR A 747 -11.40 13.02 -12.34
CA THR A 747 -10.55 13.68 -13.33
C THR A 747 -9.07 13.51 -12.99
N ARG A 748 -8.30 12.99 -13.94
CA ARG A 748 -6.85 12.82 -13.80
C ARG A 748 -6.14 14.08 -14.24
N VAL A 749 -5.23 14.60 -13.43
CA VAL A 749 -4.48 15.82 -13.72
C VAL A 749 -3.00 15.49 -13.90
N THR A 750 -2.38 15.96 -14.98
CA THR A 750 -0.93 15.93 -15.17
C THR A 750 -0.41 17.35 -15.37
N LEU A 751 0.46 17.82 -14.50
CA LEU A 751 1.04 19.16 -14.52
C LEU A 751 2.51 19.08 -14.96
N LEU A 752 2.87 19.76 -16.05
CA LEU A 752 4.25 20.06 -16.45
C LEU A 752 4.57 21.50 -16.04
N TYR A 753 5.42 21.67 -15.03
CA TYR A 753 5.72 22.97 -14.43
C TYR A 753 7.16 23.42 -14.68
N ALA A 754 7.32 24.45 -15.51
CA ALA A 754 8.60 24.97 -15.98
C ALA A 754 9.11 26.17 -15.16
N ASN A 755 10.36 26.11 -14.71
CA ASN A 755 11.01 27.15 -13.91
C ASN A 755 12.45 27.39 -14.39
N LYS A 756 13.14 28.42 -13.92
CA LYS A 756 14.54 28.67 -14.35
C LYS A 756 15.51 27.75 -13.61
N THR A 757 15.37 27.67 -12.29
CA THR A 757 16.17 26.81 -11.41
C THR A 757 15.27 26.09 -10.41
N PRO A 758 15.75 25.05 -9.70
CA PRO A 758 14.96 24.35 -8.68
C PRO A 758 14.45 25.27 -7.55
N SER A 759 15.22 26.32 -7.20
CA SER A 759 14.82 27.32 -6.20
C SER A 759 13.72 28.28 -6.67
N ASP A 760 13.44 28.33 -7.97
CA ASP A 760 12.39 29.19 -8.53
C ASP A 760 11.00 28.52 -8.53
N ILE A 761 10.90 27.25 -8.12
CA ILE A 761 9.64 26.50 -8.14
C ILE A 761 8.73 27.00 -7.02
N LEU A 762 7.72 27.78 -7.40
CA LEU A 762 6.76 28.33 -6.46
C LEU A 762 5.80 27.24 -5.97
N LEU A 763 5.43 27.32 -4.68
CA LEU A 763 4.45 26.41 -4.05
C LEU A 763 4.82 24.91 -4.13
N LYS A 764 6.10 24.57 -4.35
CA LYS A 764 6.55 23.19 -4.54
C LYS A 764 6.09 22.24 -3.43
N HIS A 765 6.26 22.63 -2.17
CA HIS A 765 5.86 21.80 -1.03
C HIS A 765 4.36 21.50 -1.01
N GLU A 766 3.53 22.49 -1.37
CA GLU A 766 2.09 22.32 -1.42
C GLU A 766 1.68 21.41 -2.58
N LEU A 767 2.26 21.63 -3.76
CA LEU A 767 2.05 20.82 -4.95
C LEU A 767 2.47 19.36 -4.73
N ASP A 768 3.64 19.12 -4.14
CA ASP A 768 4.12 17.79 -3.80
C ASP A 768 3.20 17.13 -2.77
N SER A 769 2.73 17.88 -1.77
CA SER A 769 1.75 17.40 -0.78
C SER A 769 0.43 17.00 -1.43
N LEU A 770 -0.10 17.82 -2.34
CA LEU A 770 -1.31 17.50 -3.10
C LEU A 770 -1.12 16.26 -3.98
N ALA A 771 0.00 16.15 -4.69
CA ALA A 771 0.30 14.98 -5.51
C ALA A 771 0.45 13.70 -4.67
N ASN A 772 1.05 13.80 -3.48
CA ASN A 772 1.16 12.69 -2.54
C ASN A 772 -0.20 12.26 -1.96
N GLN A 773 -1.15 13.20 -1.80
CA GLN A 773 -2.49 12.93 -1.28
C GLN A 773 -3.44 12.37 -2.35
N HIS A 774 -3.25 12.76 -3.62
CA HIS A 774 -4.16 12.47 -4.71
C HIS A 774 -3.43 11.73 -5.86
N PRO A 775 -3.61 10.39 -5.99
CA PRO A 775 -2.90 9.59 -7.01
C PRO A 775 -3.29 9.94 -8.46
N ASN A 776 -4.41 10.65 -8.63
CA ASN A 776 -4.86 11.18 -9.91
C ASN A 776 -4.16 12.50 -10.29
N LEU A 777 -3.30 13.08 -9.44
CA LEU A 777 -2.45 14.24 -9.73
C LEU A 777 -1.00 13.81 -9.95
N GLN A 778 -0.49 14.02 -11.16
CA GLN A 778 0.93 13.85 -11.47
C GLN A 778 1.56 15.21 -11.73
N ILE A 779 2.73 15.46 -11.15
CA ILE A 779 3.47 16.70 -11.35
C ILE A 779 4.86 16.37 -11.87
N ARG A 780 5.25 17.05 -12.94
CA ARG A 780 6.58 16.97 -13.55
C ARG A 780 7.19 18.36 -13.56
N TYR A 781 8.30 18.52 -12.87
CA TYR A 781 9.03 19.77 -12.87
C TYR A 781 10.08 19.76 -14.00
N THR A 782 10.22 20.89 -14.70
CA THR A 782 11.35 21.13 -15.60
C THR A 782 12.03 22.45 -15.26
N VAL A 783 13.36 22.49 -15.35
CA VAL A 783 14.15 23.71 -15.11
C VAL A 783 15.08 24.03 -16.27
N ASP A 784 15.30 25.31 -16.57
CA ASP A 784 16.28 25.73 -17.59
C ASP A 784 17.69 25.23 -17.23
N SER A 785 18.05 25.29 -15.93
CA SER A 785 19.32 24.82 -15.41
C SER A 785 19.18 24.27 -13.99
N ALA A 786 19.76 23.09 -13.74
CA ALA A 786 19.79 22.46 -12.42
C ALA A 786 20.81 23.10 -11.44
N GLY A 787 21.61 24.06 -11.89
CA GLY A 787 22.51 24.84 -11.02
C GLY A 787 23.62 24.06 -10.32
N GLY A 788 23.87 22.80 -10.69
CA GLY A 788 24.93 21.95 -10.12
C GLY A 788 24.55 21.17 -8.85
N GLY A 789 23.30 21.27 -8.37
CA GLY A 789 22.77 20.46 -7.26
C GLY A 789 22.17 19.12 -7.73
N GLN A 790 21.78 18.25 -6.79
CA GLN A 790 20.97 17.08 -7.11
C GLN A 790 19.58 17.53 -7.60
N TRP A 791 19.23 17.16 -8.83
CA TRP A 791 17.97 17.47 -9.47
C TRP A 791 17.43 16.21 -10.15
N ASP A 792 16.22 15.82 -9.75
CA ASP A 792 15.51 14.61 -10.18
C ASP A 792 14.44 14.90 -11.26
N GLY A 793 14.18 16.18 -11.54
CA GLY A 793 13.26 16.63 -12.58
C GLY A 793 13.89 16.73 -13.98
N LEU A 794 13.10 17.24 -14.93
CA LEU A 794 13.56 17.48 -16.30
C LEU A 794 14.44 18.72 -16.38
N VAL A 795 15.34 18.78 -17.35
CA VAL A 795 16.18 19.95 -17.64
C VAL A 795 15.96 20.38 -19.08
N GLY A 796 15.66 21.66 -19.28
CA GLY A 796 15.42 22.27 -20.58
C GLY A 796 14.10 23.02 -20.65
N LEU A 797 13.99 23.82 -21.71
CA LEU A 797 12.74 24.51 -22.08
C LEU A 797 11.68 23.49 -22.47
N VAL A 798 10.41 23.81 -22.22
CA VAL A 798 9.28 22.94 -22.59
C VAL A 798 9.28 22.68 -24.09
N ASP A 799 9.36 21.40 -24.45
CA ASP A 799 9.39 20.92 -25.83
C ASP A 799 8.28 19.88 -26.12
N LEU A 800 8.29 19.38 -27.35
CA LEU A 800 7.35 18.38 -27.84
C LEU A 800 7.39 17.09 -27.02
N ASP A 801 8.58 16.60 -26.67
CA ASP A 801 8.76 15.31 -26.01
C ASP A 801 8.28 15.38 -24.55
N MET A 802 8.58 16.49 -23.85
CA MET A 802 8.07 16.74 -22.51
C MET A 802 6.53 16.77 -22.47
N ILE A 803 5.90 17.49 -23.40
CA ILE A 803 4.44 17.56 -23.49
C ILE A 803 3.85 16.19 -23.85
N LYS A 804 4.43 15.50 -24.84
CA LYS A 804 4.00 14.18 -25.27
C LYS A 804 4.04 13.16 -24.14
N ALA A 805 5.06 13.23 -23.28
CA ALA A 805 5.19 12.35 -22.11
C ALA A 805 4.15 12.62 -21.01
N CYS A 806 3.50 13.78 -21.03
CA CYS A 806 2.41 14.15 -20.11
C CYS A 806 1.02 13.75 -20.65
N LEU A 807 0.90 13.40 -21.93
CA LEU A 807 -0.38 13.05 -22.53
C LEU A 807 -0.78 11.59 -22.23
N PRO A 808 -2.06 11.33 -21.90
CA PRO A 808 -2.57 9.98 -21.77
C PRO A 808 -2.70 9.29 -23.15
N THR A 809 -2.81 7.96 -23.14
CA THR A 809 -2.99 7.15 -24.35
C THR A 809 -4.29 7.50 -25.09
N ALA A 810 -5.38 7.80 -24.36
CA ALA A 810 -6.67 8.20 -24.92
C ALA A 810 -6.78 9.74 -24.97
N ARG A 811 -6.61 10.32 -26.17
CA ARG A 811 -6.50 11.78 -26.36
C ARG A 811 -7.83 12.53 -26.49
N ASN A 812 -8.92 11.84 -26.83
CA ASN A 812 -10.20 12.49 -27.15
C ASN A 812 -10.94 13.05 -25.91
N GLU A 813 -10.57 12.58 -24.71
CA GLU A 813 -11.14 12.99 -23.42
C GLU A 813 -10.15 13.86 -22.62
N THR A 814 -9.21 14.53 -23.31
CA THR A 814 -8.17 15.35 -22.70
C THR A 814 -8.44 16.84 -22.92
N GLN A 815 -8.41 17.63 -21.84
CA GLN A 815 -8.37 19.08 -21.87
C GLN A 815 -6.96 19.55 -21.53
N VAL A 816 -6.36 20.38 -22.38
CA VAL A 816 -5.07 21.00 -22.08
C VAL A 816 -5.30 22.39 -21.50
N LEU A 817 -4.61 22.73 -20.42
CA LEU A 817 -4.58 24.07 -19.81
C LEU A 817 -3.15 24.61 -19.87
N MET A 818 -2.97 25.87 -20.23
CA MET A 818 -1.65 26.49 -20.28
C MET A 818 -1.63 27.92 -19.74
N CYS A 819 -0.53 28.29 -19.10
CA CYS A 819 -0.29 29.65 -18.62
C CYS A 819 1.22 29.90 -18.45
N GLY A 820 1.73 31.03 -18.91
CA GLY A 820 3.16 31.33 -18.78
C GLY A 820 3.61 32.48 -19.67
N PRO A 821 4.92 32.76 -19.71
CA PRO A 821 5.46 33.83 -20.53
C PRO A 821 5.14 33.65 -22.03
N PRO A 822 4.88 34.73 -22.80
CA PRO A 822 4.51 34.63 -24.22
C PRO A 822 5.48 33.79 -25.06
N GLN A 823 6.79 33.83 -24.74
CA GLN A 823 7.79 33.02 -25.41
C GLN A 823 7.56 31.51 -25.22
N MET A 824 7.22 31.08 -24.01
CA MET A 824 6.91 29.68 -23.70
C MET A 824 5.64 29.22 -24.42
N LEU A 825 4.60 30.05 -24.40
CA LEU A 825 3.31 29.75 -25.05
C LEU A 825 3.45 29.66 -26.57
N GLU A 826 4.00 30.69 -27.21
CA GLU A 826 4.04 30.81 -28.68
C GLU A 826 5.13 29.97 -29.35
N LYS A 827 6.26 29.72 -28.67
CA LYS A 827 7.39 28.98 -29.26
C LYS A 827 7.52 27.54 -28.75
N GLY A 828 7.01 27.24 -27.55
CA GLY A 828 7.10 25.90 -26.94
C GLY A 828 5.77 25.14 -27.03
N ILE A 829 4.77 25.60 -26.28
CA ILE A 829 3.53 24.83 -26.05
C ILE A 829 2.65 24.76 -27.29
N LYS A 830 2.23 25.90 -27.87
CA LYS A 830 1.28 25.93 -29.00
C LYS A 830 1.81 25.17 -30.23
N PRO A 831 3.09 25.32 -30.66
CA PRO A 831 3.63 24.53 -31.76
C PRO A 831 3.68 23.02 -31.47
N SER A 832 4.01 22.64 -30.23
CA SER A 832 4.06 21.24 -29.81
C SER A 832 2.69 20.58 -29.82
N LEU A 833 1.67 21.25 -29.29
CA LEU A 833 0.29 20.76 -29.30
C LEU A 833 -0.24 20.59 -30.73
N LYS A 834 0.01 21.56 -31.62
CA LYS A 834 -0.35 21.45 -33.05
C LYS A 834 0.33 20.24 -33.71
N SER A 835 1.61 20.03 -33.44
CA SER A 835 2.38 18.88 -33.96
C SER A 835 1.86 17.53 -33.43
N LEU A 836 1.25 17.52 -32.24
CA LEU A 836 0.63 16.35 -31.63
C LEU A 836 -0.83 16.12 -32.07
N GLY A 837 -1.37 16.96 -32.96
CA GLY A 837 -2.71 16.85 -33.53
C GLY A 837 -3.82 17.55 -32.75
N PHE A 838 -3.49 18.41 -31.78
CA PHE A 838 -4.48 19.21 -31.05
C PHE A 838 -4.88 20.44 -31.88
N THR A 839 -6.17 20.80 -31.82
CA THR A 839 -6.73 22.01 -32.43
C THR A 839 -6.81 23.15 -31.42
N GLN A 840 -7.08 24.37 -31.89
CA GLN A 840 -7.22 25.54 -31.01
C GLN A 840 -8.38 25.42 -30.00
N SER A 841 -9.40 24.60 -30.28
CA SER A 841 -10.47 24.28 -29.32
C SER A 841 -10.06 23.24 -28.27
N SER A 842 -8.88 22.64 -28.40
CA SER A 842 -8.43 21.54 -27.53
C SER A 842 -7.61 22.01 -26.32
N TRP A 843 -7.27 23.30 -26.24
CA TRP A 843 -6.55 23.89 -25.11
C TRP A 843 -7.16 25.19 -24.63
N ILE A 844 -6.93 25.51 -23.36
CA ILE A 844 -7.34 26.75 -22.70
C ILE A 844 -6.08 27.50 -22.27
N GLU A 845 -6.02 28.79 -22.60
CA GLU A 845 -4.97 29.71 -22.17
C GLU A 845 -5.53 30.60 -21.07
N PHE A 846 -4.87 30.61 -19.90
CA PHE A 846 -5.21 31.48 -18.77
C PHE A 846 -4.37 32.76 -18.78
#